data_AF-A0AAD3DZS0-F1
#
_entry.id   AF-A0AAD3DZS0-F1
#
_cell.length_a   1.000
_cell.length_b   1.000
_cell.length_c   1.000
_cell.angle_alpha   90.00
_cell.angle_beta   90.00
_cell.angle_gamma   90.00
#
_symmetry.space_group_name_H-M   'P 1'
#
loop_
_entity.id
_entity.type
_entity.pdbx_description
1 polymer ?
#
loop_
_entity_poly.entity_id
_entity_poly.type
_entity_poly.pdbx_seq_one_letter_code
_entity_poly.pdbx_strand_id
1 'polypeptide(L)'
;MPPRVPRRQSLVRSGSGIVPQLFCRLTASAMSRYMLYLVLLLVGYLVGTTNRPPWSIRSHLGLASYAVSTSAMDLTGMASGEGSGAAPANKPMLSRSSKLGALQARRMTGSRSAKADKETFHTATAQPNATLLGYPWTPANRTIRFQVCNGFANQRLSIMYGILLARRLNRSAVLPVLIDNGLQRSDAAVLVNADNQVPFSSMYDVRHFITTMRRTGVRILVPEPELQQLLISPSTSAFEQQQQQNHNQDLKVTTDPNQNTHLQYEAAPPDSVYDSKYGNHVGLAQYGWDAATPLAAQYDAVPHLSVDCPLFKMPGWGLSEAEVELIWAVLGALRPNAEASALVDQIVASITAASPAGAAEGGQQQQAGAGAGAGSASAGGTDSSSGSGGSSGGSGGGFSFLHLRIENDWVEHCKRWESLQDGVVRDNCYNHTDDIGTRLRLFGLPAAAPASASSASGGTFSNSSSHASSSVASDSDFFPSPVPSPVVPPQPLYVASYWPDTDPTRREKALSQLAAAGYRVVTSADVGLRAEGKAGKAGSGNSSDNAGGSSGSNAGGGDPVARAGGREFAALVEYFVGLRAERFIGNSVSTFAALGLLERRRAGLWAAYYNGGNIPLSSLLPALHRLPWVFTYSSWGDGSYDYMLKAAVRSALATRSLVPYCVFSGDLSSPIASWLAEQGVTLLHHSPAWRDKLVALAKSKAKTNVHHSHLFKSPDALVSTFQRVDLPVVPGLMQYTYVLYTDADVYFRQPVRMGDFGLPLPRSLSMSYEFLESFPYNAGVFLAHLPAMRSAYPAFMRMLLGNDEGLYFTNYGPADQGALNKFYEADLRAQLLPQRFNAKPYRAVDPGAAILHFHGPKPHDLLRYLDSGACDFFTLCESVFLSGGCAYGREWSGWVPEEATAVRLRDVCDWLDTPGAVEVFKKKWGLTGATNSGSNSAQETNATTPTMTQQQQQVQQQQQGVAGGAGGGGSGASSSSSGQGVPVPVAGGGGGG
;
A
#
# COMPACT_ATOMS: atom_id res chain seq x y z
N MET A 1 14.29 50.70 -21.94
CA MET A 1 14.68 50.56 -23.36
C MET A 1 16.07 49.91 -23.41
N PRO A 2 16.49 49.20 -24.47
CA PRO A 2 15.79 48.74 -25.69
C PRO A 2 15.71 47.19 -25.75
N PRO A 3 15.49 46.51 -26.90
CA PRO A 3 14.50 46.70 -27.97
C PRO A 3 13.49 45.52 -28.08
N ARG A 4 12.46 45.65 -28.93
CA ARG A 4 11.50 44.60 -29.35
C ARG A 4 11.82 44.08 -30.77
N VAL A 5 11.07 43.04 -31.23
CA VAL A 5 10.77 42.59 -32.63
C VAL A 5 11.34 41.18 -32.97
N PRO A 6 10.61 40.25 -33.64
CA PRO A 6 9.16 40.07 -33.83
C PRO A 6 8.61 38.64 -33.55
N ARG A 7 7.27 38.50 -33.54
CA ARG A 7 6.57 37.20 -33.75
C ARG A 7 6.82 36.67 -35.17
N ARG A 8 6.90 35.34 -35.35
CA ARG A 8 6.64 34.67 -36.63
C ARG A 8 5.43 33.73 -36.54
N GLN A 9 4.70 33.64 -37.65
CA GLN A 9 3.43 32.95 -37.77
C GLN A 9 3.58 31.45 -38.06
N SER A 10 2.51 30.71 -37.78
CA SER A 10 2.31 29.32 -38.20
C SER A 10 2.37 29.17 -39.72
N LEU A 11 2.95 28.06 -40.18
CA LEU A 11 2.84 27.63 -41.57
C LEU A 11 2.58 26.12 -41.58
N VAL A 12 1.29 25.76 -41.65
CA VAL A 12 0.85 24.39 -41.90
C VAL A 12 1.23 24.04 -43.33
N ARG A 13 1.96 22.95 -43.53
CA ARG A 13 2.16 22.34 -44.85
C ARG A 13 1.59 20.93 -44.86
N SER A 14 0.60 20.73 -45.71
CA SER A 14 0.12 19.41 -46.12
C SER A 14 1.22 18.67 -46.88
N GLY A 15 1.35 17.37 -46.59
CA GLY A 15 2.32 16.48 -47.21
C GLY A 15 1.71 15.10 -47.42
N SER A 16 0.91 14.96 -48.48
CA SER A 16 0.38 13.68 -48.95
C SER A 16 1.41 13.00 -49.86
N GLY A 17 1.75 11.72 -49.62
CA GLY A 17 2.52 10.95 -50.60
C GLY A 17 3.15 9.64 -50.12
N ILE A 18 2.68 8.54 -50.72
CA ILE A 18 3.43 7.29 -51.00
C ILE A 18 3.73 6.37 -49.80
N VAL A 19 2.88 5.33 -49.68
CA VAL A 19 3.15 4.09 -48.95
C VAL A 19 3.68 3.03 -49.93
N PRO A 20 4.81 2.36 -49.67
CA PRO A 20 5.13 1.08 -50.29
C PRO A 20 4.61 -0.07 -49.41
N GLN A 21 3.80 -0.96 -50.00
CA GLN A 21 3.48 -2.26 -49.40
C GLN A 21 4.76 -3.12 -49.35
N LEU A 22 5.03 -3.78 -48.23
CA LEU A 22 5.89 -4.97 -48.22
C LEU A 22 5.20 -6.11 -47.48
N PHE A 23 4.98 -7.22 -48.19
CA PHE A 23 4.26 -8.39 -47.70
C PHE A 23 5.21 -9.37 -46.99
N CYS A 24 4.76 -9.82 -45.83
CA CYS A 24 4.99 -11.12 -45.19
C CYS A 24 6.04 -12.08 -45.80
N ARG A 25 7.11 -12.35 -45.05
CA ARG A 25 7.81 -13.65 -45.02
C ARG A 25 8.16 -14.05 -43.58
N LEU A 26 7.21 -14.70 -42.89
CA LEU A 26 7.50 -15.45 -41.67
C LEU A 26 7.47 -16.95 -41.97
N THR A 27 8.60 -17.62 -41.74
CA THR A 27 8.80 -19.03 -42.07
C THR A 27 8.27 -19.96 -40.98
N ALA A 28 7.80 -21.16 -41.37
CA ALA A 28 7.17 -22.18 -40.52
C ALA A 28 8.01 -22.77 -39.35
N SER A 29 9.20 -22.23 -39.06
CA SER A 29 10.11 -22.68 -38.00
C SER A 29 9.55 -22.43 -36.57
N ALA A 30 8.73 -21.39 -36.39
CA ALA A 30 8.24 -20.99 -35.07
C ALA A 30 7.20 -21.97 -34.46
N MET A 31 6.25 -22.47 -35.25
CA MET A 31 5.20 -23.35 -34.74
C MET A 31 5.72 -24.74 -34.31
N SER A 32 6.76 -25.26 -34.98
CA SER A 32 7.33 -26.57 -34.63
C SER A 32 8.01 -26.57 -33.26
N ARG A 33 8.58 -25.43 -32.83
CA ARG A 33 9.20 -25.30 -31.50
C ARG A 33 8.16 -25.17 -30.40
N TYR A 34 7.07 -24.46 -30.66
CA TYR A 34 5.95 -24.33 -29.71
C TYR A 34 5.24 -25.66 -29.44
N MET A 35 4.97 -26.46 -30.48
CA MET A 35 4.38 -27.80 -30.31
C MET A 35 5.28 -28.74 -29.49
N LEU A 36 6.60 -28.72 -29.70
CA LEU A 36 7.52 -29.54 -28.91
C LEU A 36 7.53 -29.13 -27.43
N TYR A 37 7.46 -27.83 -27.14
CA TYR A 37 7.38 -27.30 -25.76
C TYR A 37 6.08 -27.72 -25.06
N LEU A 38 4.95 -27.72 -25.78
CA LEU A 38 3.64 -28.10 -25.27
C LEU A 38 3.56 -29.61 -24.96
N VAL A 39 4.17 -30.45 -25.81
CA VAL A 39 4.30 -31.90 -25.57
C VAL A 39 5.20 -32.18 -24.35
N LEU A 40 6.31 -31.47 -24.20
CA LEU A 40 7.21 -31.64 -23.04
C LEU A 40 6.55 -31.21 -21.72
N LEU A 41 5.75 -30.14 -21.72
CA LEU A 41 4.96 -29.73 -20.56
C LEU A 41 3.89 -30.76 -20.19
N LEU A 42 3.18 -31.34 -21.17
CA LEU A 42 2.19 -32.40 -20.95
C LEU A 42 2.84 -33.68 -20.38
N VAL A 43 4.01 -34.08 -20.88
CA VAL A 43 4.76 -35.23 -20.35
C VAL A 43 5.25 -34.97 -18.92
N GLY A 44 5.78 -33.78 -18.64
CA GLY A 44 6.19 -33.39 -17.28
C GLY A 44 5.02 -33.40 -16.28
N TYR A 45 3.85 -32.91 -16.68
CA TYR A 45 2.65 -32.89 -15.84
C TYR A 45 2.11 -34.31 -15.54
N LEU A 46 2.15 -35.22 -16.52
CA LEU A 46 1.65 -36.59 -16.35
C LEU A 46 2.58 -37.50 -15.55
N VAL A 47 3.87 -37.18 -15.44
CA VAL A 47 4.85 -37.93 -14.62
C VAL A 47 4.90 -37.44 -13.16
N GLY A 48 4.43 -36.23 -12.88
CA GLY A 48 4.53 -35.61 -11.55
C GLY A 48 3.52 -36.08 -10.48
N THR A 49 2.57 -36.97 -10.79
CA THR A 49 1.41 -37.26 -9.92
C THR A 49 1.42 -38.64 -9.24
N THR A 50 2.58 -39.12 -8.78
CA THR A 50 2.64 -40.24 -7.81
C THR A 50 3.73 -40.11 -6.75
N ASN A 51 3.32 -40.26 -5.48
CA ASN A 51 4.07 -40.60 -4.25
C ASN A 51 4.34 -39.52 -3.18
N ARG A 52 4.41 -40.04 -1.93
CA ARG A 52 4.37 -39.37 -0.62
C ARG A 52 5.76 -38.89 -0.14
N PRO A 53 5.83 -37.94 0.83
CA PRO A 53 7.09 -37.46 1.38
C PRO A 53 7.67 -38.37 2.48
N PRO A 54 9.01 -38.43 2.56
CA PRO A 54 9.80 -38.04 3.72
C PRO A 54 10.44 -36.66 3.43
N TRP A 55 10.99 -35.88 4.38
CA TRP A 55 12.00 -36.22 5.38
C TRP A 55 11.92 -35.27 6.59
N SER A 56 12.32 -35.77 7.76
CA SER A 56 12.54 -34.97 8.98
C SER A 56 13.98 -34.43 9.04
N ILE A 57 14.16 -33.16 9.40
CA ILE A 57 15.50 -32.57 9.65
C ILE A 57 15.89 -32.81 11.12
N ARG A 58 17.02 -33.51 11.33
CA ARG A 58 17.74 -33.52 12.62
C ARG A 58 18.63 -32.29 12.70
N SER A 59 18.44 -31.48 13.73
CA SER A 59 19.40 -30.45 14.13
C SER A 59 20.51 -31.07 15.00
N HIS A 60 21.76 -30.88 14.61
CA HIS A 60 22.91 -31.03 15.51
C HIS A 60 23.28 -29.65 16.05
N LEU A 61 23.14 -29.46 17.37
CA LEU A 61 23.74 -28.34 18.09
C LEU A 61 24.64 -28.88 19.20
N GLY A 62 25.83 -28.27 19.32
CA GLY A 62 26.84 -28.63 20.31
C GLY A 62 26.46 -28.18 21.72
N LEU A 63 26.98 -28.92 22.70
CA LEU A 63 26.74 -28.72 24.13
C LEU A 63 27.29 -27.39 24.66
N ALA A 64 26.48 -26.69 25.44
CA ALA A 64 26.94 -25.87 26.56
C ALA A 64 25.97 -26.08 27.74
N SER A 65 26.47 -26.62 28.84
CA SER A 65 25.65 -27.11 29.96
C SER A 65 25.25 -25.99 30.92
N TYR A 66 23.98 -25.93 31.29
CA TYR A 66 23.55 -25.50 32.63
C TYR A 66 22.38 -26.37 33.08
N ALA A 67 22.45 -26.89 34.30
CA ALA A 67 21.49 -27.86 34.84
C ALA A 67 20.68 -27.26 35.98
N VAL A 68 19.35 -27.43 35.95
CA VAL A 68 18.51 -27.40 37.16
C VAL A 68 17.44 -28.49 37.08
N SER A 69 17.58 -29.45 38.00
CA SER A 69 16.57 -30.32 38.63
C SER A 69 15.19 -30.52 37.99
N THR A 70 14.92 -31.76 37.57
CA THR A 70 13.57 -32.33 37.54
C THR A 70 13.17 -32.88 38.92
N SER A 71 11.96 -32.61 39.38
CA SER A 71 11.29 -33.38 40.45
C SER A 71 9.96 -33.92 39.93
N ALA A 72 9.64 -35.15 40.29
CA ALA A 72 8.47 -35.90 39.82
C ALA A 72 7.35 -35.97 40.90
N MET A 73 6.34 -36.81 40.63
CA MET A 73 5.19 -37.17 41.49
C MET A 73 4.02 -36.15 41.49
N ASP A 74 2.74 -36.54 41.56
CA ASP A 74 2.18 -37.90 41.72
C ASP A 74 0.77 -38.12 41.10
N LEU A 75 0.26 -39.35 41.22
CA LEU A 75 -0.97 -39.92 40.66
C LEU A 75 -2.22 -39.89 41.59
N THR A 76 -3.38 -40.20 41.00
CA THR A 76 -4.66 -40.71 41.58
C THR A 76 -5.68 -39.75 42.23
N GLY A 77 -7.00 -40.05 42.11
CA GLY A 77 -8.02 -39.39 42.95
C GLY A 77 -9.52 -39.32 42.55
N MET A 78 -10.14 -40.37 41.98
CA MET A 78 -11.58 -40.78 42.11
C MET A 78 -12.81 -39.81 42.00
N ALA A 79 -13.79 -40.25 41.16
CA ALA A 79 -15.26 -40.32 41.38
C ALA A 79 -16.10 -39.03 41.55
N SER A 80 -17.39 -38.89 41.20
CA SER A 80 -18.45 -39.65 40.45
C SER A 80 -19.62 -38.66 40.14
N GLY A 81 -20.72 -38.93 39.41
CA GLY A 81 -21.20 -40.08 38.61
C GLY A 81 -22.69 -39.89 38.19
N GLU A 82 -23.20 -40.76 37.28
CA GLU A 82 -24.61 -40.89 36.80
C GLU A 82 -25.23 -39.71 35.99
N GLY A 83 -26.15 -39.91 35.04
CA GLY A 83 -26.94 -41.10 34.69
C GLY A 83 -27.19 -41.33 33.17
N SER A 84 -28.05 -42.29 32.84
CA SER A 84 -28.09 -43.00 31.54
C SER A 84 -29.39 -42.82 30.72
N GLY A 85 -29.33 -43.09 29.41
CA GLY A 85 -30.48 -43.01 28.49
C GLY A 85 -30.37 -43.83 27.19
N ALA A 86 -30.65 -45.13 27.29
CA ALA A 86 -31.10 -46.11 26.28
C ALA A 86 -30.70 -46.01 24.78
N ALA A 87 -30.16 -47.12 24.25
CA ALA A 87 -30.18 -47.50 22.82
C ALA A 87 -31.47 -48.31 22.48
N PRO A 88 -31.71 -48.75 21.22
CA PRO A 88 -31.07 -50.00 20.77
C PRO A 88 -30.70 -50.10 19.28
N ALA A 89 -29.88 -51.09 18.94
CA ALA A 89 -29.49 -51.45 17.57
C ALA A 89 -30.17 -52.74 17.07
N ASN A 90 -30.25 -52.90 15.75
CA ASN A 90 -30.51 -54.14 15.00
C ASN A 90 -29.91 -53.93 13.59
N LYS A 91 -29.34 -54.88 12.84
CA LYS A 91 -28.79 -56.25 12.97
C LYS A 91 -28.15 -56.55 11.57
N PRO A 92 -27.46 -57.69 11.32
CA PRO A 92 -26.31 -57.70 10.39
C PRO A 92 -26.43 -58.61 9.14
N MET A 93 -25.30 -58.70 8.40
CA MET A 93 -24.81 -59.87 7.66
C MET A 93 -25.26 -60.08 6.19
N LEU A 94 -24.33 -60.05 5.21
CA LEU A 94 -23.80 -61.27 4.54
C LEU A 94 -22.84 -61.04 3.34
N SER A 95 -21.86 -61.96 3.26
CA SER A 95 -21.18 -62.58 2.09
C SER A 95 -20.51 -61.78 0.95
N ARG A 96 -19.23 -62.16 0.75
CA ARG A 96 -18.40 -62.08 -0.47
C ARG A 96 -19.14 -62.38 -1.79
N SER A 97 -18.70 -61.74 -2.88
CA SER A 97 -18.29 -62.46 -4.09
C SER A 97 -17.34 -61.66 -4.99
N SER A 98 -16.36 -62.37 -5.54
CA SER A 98 -15.35 -61.91 -6.49
C SER A 98 -15.82 -62.05 -7.94
N LYS A 99 -15.30 -61.22 -8.86
CA LYS A 99 -14.92 -61.66 -10.22
C LYS A 99 -14.02 -60.66 -10.95
N LEU A 100 -12.86 -61.13 -11.40
CA LEU A 100 -12.09 -60.52 -12.50
C LEU A 100 -12.60 -61.06 -13.85
N GLY A 101 -12.47 -60.23 -14.88
CA GLY A 101 -12.42 -60.62 -16.30
C GLY A 101 -11.91 -59.39 -17.08
N ALA A 102 -10.67 -59.37 -17.57
CA ALA A 102 -10.12 -60.15 -18.68
C ALA A 102 -10.80 -59.85 -20.02
N LEU A 103 -10.13 -59.05 -20.86
CA LEU A 103 -10.38 -58.99 -22.31
C LEU A 103 -9.06 -58.72 -23.05
N GLN A 104 -8.98 -59.21 -24.27
CA GLN A 104 -7.75 -59.66 -24.93
C GLN A 104 -7.54 -58.95 -26.27
N ALA A 105 -6.28 -58.77 -26.69
CA ALA A 105 -5.93 -57.99 -27.87
C ALA A 105 -6.09 -58.73 -29.22
N ARG A 106 -6.61 -58.03 -30.24
CA ARG A 106 -6.32 -58.13 -31.70
C ARG A 106 -7.00 -56.93 -32.38
N ARG A 107 -6.31 -55.97 -33.04
CA ARG A 107 -5.43 -56.00 -34.23
C ARG A 107 -6.19 -56.28 -35.54
N MET A 108 -6.25 -55.28 -36.44
CA MET A 108 -6.31 -55.29 -37.92
C MET A 108 -6.75 -53.86 -38.39
N THR A 109 -5.85 -52.98 -38.84
CA THR A 109 -5.54 -52.64 -40.26
C THR A 109 -6.64 -51.93 -41.06
N GLY A 110 -6.36 -50.75 -41.67
CA GLY A 110 -7.08 -50.31 -42.87
C GLY A 110 -7.22 -48.81 -43.20
N SER A 111 -6.21 -48.22 -43.85
CA SER A 111 -6.33 -47.44 -45.11
C SER A 111 -7.32 -46.25 -45.28
N ARG A 112 -6.75 -45.09 -45.72
CA ARG A 112 -7.38 -43.95 -46.46
C ARG A 112 -8.36 -43.07 -45.62
N SER A 113 -8.61 -41.80 -45.96
CA SER A 113 -8.15 -40.96 -47.09
C SER A 113 -7.84 -39.55 -46.59
N ALA A 114 -6.87 -38.88 -47.21
CA ALA A 114 -6.77 -37.42 -47.09
C ALA A 114 -7.92 -36.75 -47.84
N LYS A 115 -8.56 -35.76 -47.20
CA LYS A 115 -9.28 -34.67 -47.85
C LYS A 115 -8.99 -33.41 -47.04
N ALA A 116 -8.59 -32.36 -47.73
CA ALA A 116 -8.30 -31.07 -47.12
C ALA A 116 -9.56 -30.20 -47.22
N ASP A 117 -10.28 -30.06 -46.11
CA ASP A 117 -11.35 -29.09 -45.99
C ASP A 117 -10.76 -27.74 -45.54
N LYS A 118 -10.98 -26.70 -46.35
CA LYS A 118 -10.63 -25.32 -46.01
C LYS A 118 -11.68 -24.80 -45.04
N GLU A 119 -11.33 -24.66 -43.77
CA GLU A 119 -12.11 -23.81 -42.86
C GLU A 119 -11.89 -22.34 -43.22
N THR A 120 -12.85 -21.77 -43.94
CA THR A 120 -13.00 -20.32 -44.10
C THR A 120 -13.38 -19.70 -42.77
N PHE A 121 -12.45 -18.96 -42.16
CA PHE A 121 -12.75 -18.04 -41.06
C PHE A 121 -13.73 -16.97 -41.55
N HIS A 122 -14.99 -17.04 -41.08
CA HIS A 122 -15.96 -15.96 -41.30
C HIS A 122 -15.62 -14.76 -40.42
N THR A 123 -14.83 -13.83 -40.94
CA THR A 123 -14.75 -12.47 -40.40
C THR A 123 -16.08 -11.76 -40.62
N ALA A 124 -16.94 -11.76 -39.60
CA ALA A 124 -18.20 -11.02 -39.60
C ALA A 124 -17.91 -9.51 -39.52
N THR A 125 -17.88 -8.83 -40.67
CA THR A 125 -17.83 -7.37 -40.76
C THR A 125 -19.19 -6.78 -40.38
N ALA A 126 -19.38 -6.43 -39.12
CA ALA A 126 -20.51 -5.61 -38.67
C ALA A 126 -20.31 -4.14 -39.10
N GLN A 127 -21.33 -3.54 -39.71
CA GLN A 127 -21.30 -2.11 -40.08
C GLN A 127 -21.51 -1.21 -38.84
N PRO A 128 -20.81 -0.07 -38.75
CA PRO A 128 -20.97 0.86 -37.64
C PRO A 128 -22.15 1.82 -37.89
N ASN A 129 -23.32 1.52 -37.32
CA ASN A 129 -24.38 2.52 -37.15
C ASN A 129 -24.21 3.23 -35.80
N ALA A 130 -24.29 4.56 -35.82
CA ALA A 130 -23.90 5.40 -34.69
C ALA A 130 -24.78 5.20 -33.44
N THR A 131 -24.15 4.72 -32.37
CA THR A 131 -24.67 4.78 -31.00
C THR A 131 -23.54 5.28 -30.10
N LEU A 132 -23.78 6.39 -29.39
CA LEU A 132 -22.77 6.96 -28.48
C LEU A 132 -22.33 5.89 -27.47
N LEU A 133 -21.01 5.62 -27.44
CA LEU A 133 -20.30 4.65 -26.59
C LEU A 133 -20.36 3.15 -26.97
N GLY A 134 -21.16 2.70 -27.96
CA GLY A 134 -20.97 1.41 -28.65
C GLY A 134 -21.02 0.10 -27.85
N TYR A 135 -21.26 0.11 -26.54
CA TYR A 135 -21.43 -1.11 -25.75
C TYR A 135 -22.88 -1.62 -25.86
N PRO A 136 -23.13 -2.84 -26.36
CA PRO A 136 -24.46 -3.44 -26.28
C PRO A 136 -24.84 -3.64 -24.81
N TRP A 137 -26.01 -3.15 -24.41
CA TRP A 137 -26.53 -3.33 -23.06
C TRP A 137 -26.66 -4.82 -22.71
N THR A 138 -26.31 -5.18 -21.46
CA THR A 138 -26.55 -6.53 -20.95
C THR A 138 -28.04 -6.88 -21.11
N PRO A 139 -28.39 -8.05 -21.69
CA PRO A 139 -29.78 -8.45 -21.87
C PRO A 139 -30.54 -8.49 -20.53
N ALA A 140 -31.76 -7.94 -20.51
CA ALA A 140 -32.60 -7.90 -19.29
C ALA A 140 -32.90 -9.30 -18.74
N ASN A 141 -32.97 -10.30 -19.62
CA ASN A 141 -33.23 -11.70 -19.29
C ASN A 141 -31.99 -12.44 -18.74
N ARG A 142 -30.81 -11.80 -18.63
CA ARG A 142 -29.61 -12.38 -18.05
C ARG A 142 -29.23 -11.62 -16.79
N THR A 143 -29.60 -12.15 -15.63
CA THR A 143 -29.36 -11.51 -14.33
C THR A 143 -28.37 -12.28 -13.46
N ILE A 144 -27.77 -11.58 -12.50
CA ILE A 144 -27.08 -12.18 -11.35
C ILE A 144 -27.54 -11.50 -10.05
N ARG A 145 -27.96 -12.31 -9.08
CA ARG A 145 -28.14 -11.95 -7.67
C ARG A 145 -26.93 -12.46 -6.90
N PHE A 146 -26.44 -11.69 -5.94
CA PHE A 146 -25.37 -12.11 -5.05
C PHE A 146 -25.70 -11.69 -3.61
N GLN A 147 -25.21 -12.44 -2.63
CA GLN A 147 -25.33 -12.06 -1.22
C GLN A 147 -24.20 -11.11 -0.79
N VAL A 148 -24.38 -10.41 0.33
CA VAL A 148 -23.29 -9.77 1.08
C VAL A 148 -23.03 -10.54 2.36
N CYS A 149 -21.84 -10.36 2.96
CA CYS A 149 -21.49 -11.04 4.20
C CYS A 149 -20.63 -10.19 5.13
N ASN A 150 -20.71 -10.50 6.43
CA ASN A 150 -19.98 -9.88 7.54
C ASN A 150 -20.27 -8.36 7.70
N GLY A 151 -19.43 -7.66 8.46
CA GLY A 151 -19.58 -6.22 8.70
C GLY A 151 -19.43 -5.33 7.45
N PHE A 152 -19.83 -4.08 7.59
CA PHE A 152 -19.99 -3.03 6.58
C PHE A 152 -18.92 -3.00 5.48
N ALA A 153 -17.64 -3.02 5.85
CA ALA A 153 -16.54 -2.96 4.88
C ALA A 153 -16.46 -4.22 4.00
N ASN A 154 -16.79 -5.39 4.54
CA ASN A 154 -16.90 -6.63 3.77
C ASN A 154 -18.15 -6.62 2.88
N GLN A 155 -19.24 -5.95 3.29
CA GLN A 155 -20.41 -5.73 2.44
C GLN A 155 -20.08 -4.81 1.24
N ARG A 156 -19.37 -3.68 1.45
CA ARG A 156 -18.87 -2.81 0.35
C ARG A 156 -18.06 -3.59 -0.67
N LEU A 157 -17.11 -4.41 -0.19
CA LEU A 157 -16.33 -5.29 -1.06
C LEU A 157 -17.19 -6.36 -1.75
N SER A 158 -18.18 -6.94 -1.07
CA SER A 158 -19.11 -7.90 -1.67
C SER A 158 -19.91 -7.29 -2.83
N ILE A 159 -20.37 -6.05 -2.68
CA ILE A 159 -21.03 -5.30 -3.77
C ILE A 159 -20.04 -5.07 -4.92
N MET A 160 -18.83 -4.60 -4.64
CA MET A 160 -17.77 -4.40 -5.63
C MET A 160 -17.46 -5.68 -6.42
N TYR A 161 -17.26 -6.82 -5.74
CA TYR A 161 -17.02 -8.11 -6.40
C TYR A 161 -18.26 -8.61 -7.16
N GLY A 162 -19.47 -8.42 -6.62
CA GLY A 162 -20.71 -8.82 -7.29
C GLY A 162 -20.96 -8.05 -8.60
N ILE A 163 -20.73 -6.74 -8.60
CA ILE A 163 -20.80 -5.89 -9.81
C ILE A 163 -19.74 -6.28 -10.84
N LEU A 164 -18.49 -6.49 -10.42
CA LEU A 164 -17.43 -6.91 -11.32
C LEU A 164 -17.72 -8.29 -11.93
N LEU A 165 -18.30 -9.21 -11.15
CA LEU A 165 -18.71 -10.53 -11.63
C LEU A 165 -19.87 -10.42 -12.63
N ALA A 166 -20.85 -9.55 -12.37
CA ALA A 166 -21.91 -9.25 -13.32
C ALA A 166 -21.36 -8.71 -14.65
N ARG A 167 -20.38 -7.79 -14.61
CA ARG A 167 -19.70 -7.27 -15.81
C ARG A 167 -18.98 -8.38 -16.58
N ARG A 168 -18.21 -9.25 -15.91
CA ARG A 168 -17.49 -10.38 -16.55
C ARG A 168 -18.42 -11.40 -17.18
N LEU A 169 -19.56 -11.68 -16.54
CA LEU A 169 -20.56 -12.64 -17.03
C LEU A 169 -21.55 -12.03 -18.03
N ASN A 170 -21.41 -10.75 -18.39
CA ASN A 170 -22.35 -10.01 -19.25
C ASN A 170 -23.82 -10.07 -18.75
N ARG A 171 -23.99 -9.92 -17.43
CA ARG A 171 -25.28 -9.99 -16.72
C ARG A 171 -25.66 -8.65 -16.11
N SER A 172 -26.96 -8.40 -16.00
CA SER A 172 -27.51 -7.32 -15.16
C SER A 172 -27.42 -7.72 -13.68
N ALA A 173 -26.88 -6.86 -12.84
CA ALA A 173 -26.77 -7.11 -11.41
C ALA A 173 -28.06 -6.74 -10.68
N VAL A 174 -28.52 -7.59 -9.78
CA VAL A 174 -29.60 -7.27 -8.84
C VAL A 174 -29.00 -6.67 -7.57
N LEU A 175 -29.55 -5.58 -7.06
CA LEU A 175 -29.10 -5.01 -5.79
C LEU A 175 -29.29 -6.02 -4.64
N PRO A 176 -28.27 -6.21 -3.78
CA PRO A 176 -28.42 -7.06 -2.61
C PRO A 176 -29.17 -6.34 -1.49
N VAL A 177 -29.90 -7.11 -0.69
CA VAL A 177 -30.22 -6.71 0.69
C VAL A 177 -28.95 -6.72 1.55
N LEU A 178 -28.86 -5.79 2.50
CA LEU A 178 -27.67 -5.55 3.32
C LEU A 178 -27.86 -6.13 4.73
N ILE A 179 -26.75 -6.35 5.43
CA ILE A 179 -26.74 -6.85 6.83
C ILE A 179 -26.71 -5.66 7.78
N ASP A 180 -27.62 -5.65 8.76
CA ASP A 180 -27.77 -4.56 9.74
C ASP A 180 -26.80 -4.67 10.94
N ASN A 181 -26.42 -5.90 11.28
CA ASN A 181 -25.52 -6.27 12.35
C ASN A 181 -24.60 -7.43 11.92
N GLY A 182 -23.44 -7.09 11.36
CA GLY A 182 -22.41 -8.02 10.89
C GLY A 182 -21.38 -8.41 11.96
N LEU A 183 -21.79 -8.46 13.24
CA LEU A 183 -20.91 -8.80 14.38
C LEU A 183 -20.37 -10.24 14.27
N GLN A 184 -19.05 -10.39 14.16
CA GLN A 184 -18.43 -11.68 13.83
C GLN A 184 -17.65 -12.30 15.00
N ARG A 185 -18.36 -13.02 15.89
CA ARG A 185 -17.75 -13.75 17.02
C ARG A 185 -17.09 -15.09 16.66
N SER A 186 -17.27 -15.59 15.44
CA SER A 186 -16.68 -16.87 14.98
C SER A 186 -16.16 -16.78 13.54
N ASP A 187 -15.53 -17.83 13.04
CA ASP A 187 -15.05 -17.88 11.65
C ASP A 187 -16.16 -18.15 10.62
N ALA A 188 -17.37 -18.49 11.09
CA ALA A 188 -18.55 -18.51 10.22
C ALA A 188 -18.87 -17.09 9.73
N ALA A 189 -19.16 -16.97 8.43
CA ALA A 189 -19.58 -15.70 7.87
C ALA A 189 -20.97 -15.33 8.40
N VAL A 190 -21.17 -14.06 8.79
CA VAL A 190 -22.51 -13.53 9.05
C VAL A 190 -23.17 -13.30 7.70
N LEU A 191 -24.30 -13.95 7.46
CA LEU A 191 -25.10 -13.81 6.25
C LEU A 191 -26.42 -13.08 6.56
N VAL A 192 -27.00 -12.52 5.51
CA VAL A 192 -28.35 -11.93 5.52
C VAL A 192 -29.36 -12.97 6.03
N ASN A 193 -30.24 -12.55 6.94
CA ASN A 193 -31.39 -13.34 7.39
C ASN A 193 -32.56 -12.40 7.76
N ALA A 194 -33.73 -12.95 8.08
CA ALA A 194 -34.95 -12.19 8.33
C ALA A 194 -34.83 -11.13 9.45
N ASP A 195 -34.04 -11.43 10.49
CA ASP A 195 -33.89 -10.59 11.69
C ASP A 195 -32.75 -9.57 11.57
N ASN A 196 -31.97 -9.62 10.49
CA ASN A 196 -30.69 -8.92 10.35
C ASN A 196 -30.47 -8.33 8.95
N GLN A 197 -31.56 -8.00 8.24
CA GLN A 197 -31.50 -7.47 6.89
C GLN A 197 -32.14 -6.09 6.77
N VAL A 198 -31.56 -5.25 5.92
CA VAL A 198 -32.14 -3.95 5.53
C VAL A 198 -32.04 -3.74 4.01
N PRO A 199 -32.93 -2.94 3.39
CA PRO A 199 -32.86 -2.59 1.97
C PRO A 199 -31.55 -1.85 1.64
N PHE A 200 -31.12 -1.88 0.37
CA PHE A 200 -29.91 -1.14 -0.04
C PHE A 200 -30.07 0.38 0.17
N SER A 201 -31.28 0.90 -0.05
CA SER A 201 -31.72 2.27 0.18
C SER A 201 -31.61 2.77 1.63
N SER A 202 -31.57 1.89 2.64
CA SER A 202 -31.40 2.31 4.04
C SER A 202 -29.97 2.78 4.34
N MET A 203 -29.01 2.41 3.50
CA MET A 203 -27.60 2.77 3.65
C MET A 203 -27.10 3.69 2.54
N TYR A 204 -27.52 3.46 1.29
CA TYR A 204 -26.91 4.08 0.11
C TYR A 204 -27.92 4.80 -0.80
N ASP A 205 -27.44 5.82 -1.52
CA ASP A 205 -28.20 6.47 -2.60
C ASP A 205 -28.30 5.53 -3.82
N VAL A 206 -29.41 4.79 -3.90
CA VAL A 206 -29.75 3.87 -5.01
C VAL A 206 -29.77 4.59 -6.35
N ARG A 207 -30.27 5.83 -6.41
CA ARG A 207 -30.44 6.58 -7.67
C ARG A 207 -29.09 6.99 -8.23
N HIS A 208 -28.18 7.47 -7.38
CA HIS A 208 -26.80 7.74 -7.74
C HIS A 208 -26.05 6.47 -8.12
N PHE A 209 -26.27 5.37 -7.39
CA PHE A 209 -25.64 4.08 -7.67
C PHE A 209 -26.00 3.54 -9.06
N ILE A 210 -27.31 3.41 -9.36
CA ILE A 210 -27.81 2.96 -10.66
C ILE A 210 -27.30 3.86 -11.79
N THR A 211 -27.34 5.18 -11.60
CA THR A 211 -26.87 6.15 -12.61
C THR A 211 -25.38 5.97 -12.92
N THR A 212 -24.56 5.75 -11.89
CA THR A 212 -23.10 5.57 -12.05
C THR A 212 -22.77 4.22 -12.70
N MET A 213 -23.44 3.15 -12.31
CA MET A 213 -23.27 1.82 -12.93
C MET A 213 -23.74 1.81 -14.39
N ARG A 214 -24.83 2.51 -14.71
CA ARG A 214 -25.29 2.69 -16.09
C ARG A 214 -24.22 3.37 -16.96
N ARG A 215 -23.48 4.35 -16.43
CA ARG A 215 -22.37 5.03 -17.11
C ARG A 215 -21.15 4.11 -17.34
N THR A 216 -20.93 3.10 -16.51
CA THR A 216 -19.86 2.10 -16.70
C THR A 216 -20.29 0.88 -17.53
N GLY A 217 -21.52 0.88 -18.07
CA GLY A 217 -22.05 -0.24 -18.86
C GLY A 217 -22.44 -1.45 -18.01
N VAL A 218 -22.77 -1.25 -16.74
CA VAL A 218 -23.39 -2.27 -15.88
C VAL A 218 -24.86 -1.90 -15.65
N ARG A 219 -25.78 -2.79 -16.02
CA ARG A 219 -27.21 -2.64 -15.76
C ARG A 219 -27.52 -3.13 -14.36
N ILE A 220 -28.26 -2.32 -13.60
CA ILE A 220 -28.68 -2.61 -12.22
C ILE A 220 -30.20 -2.77 -12.19
N LEU A 221 -30.67 -3.80 -11.49
CA LEU A 221 -32.08 -4.09 -11.23
C LEU A 221 -32.36 -3.96 -9.72
N VAL A 222 -33.55 -3.45 -9.37
CA VAL A 222 -33.95 -3.20 -7.99
C VAL A 222 -34.95 -4.29 -7.55
N PRO A 223 -34.80 -4.90 -6.35
CA PRO A 223 -35.81 -5.79 -5.79
C PRO A 223 -37.18 -5.11 -5.65
N GLU A 224 -38.26 -5.83 -5.95
CA GLU A 224 -39.62 -5.28 -5.98
C GLU A 224 -40.04 -4.50 -4.70
N PRO A 225 -39.75 -4.95 -3.46
CA PRO A 225 -40.11 -4.18 -2.25
C PRO A 225 -39.39 -2.83 -2.16
N GLU A 226 -38.14 -2.77 -2.62
CA GLU A 226 -37.33 -1.54 -2.64
C GLU A 226 -37.73 -0.63 -3.80
N LEU A 227 -38.09 -1.20 -4.96
CA LEU A 227 -38.66 -0.45 -6.07
C LEU A 227 -39.97 0.26 -5.64
N GLN A 228 -40.86 -0.44 -4.93
CA GLN A 228 -42.08 0.17 -4.39
C GLN A 228 -41.77 1.34 -3.44
N GLN A 229 -40.79 1.20 -2.55
CA GLN A 229 -40.34 2.30 -1.68
C GLN A 229 -39.80 3.51 -2.47
N LEU A 230 -39.01 3.26 -3.53
CA LEU A 230 -38.45 4.32 -4.39
C LEU A 230 -39.50 5.00 -5.29
N LEU A 231 -40.63 4.33 -5.57
CA LEU A 231 -41.76 4.90 -6.31
C LEU A 231 -42.76 5.64 -5.41
N ILE A 232 -42.91 5.18 -4.15
CA ILE A 232 -43.81 5.80 -3.16
C ILE A 232 -43.18 7.02 -2.51
N SER A 233 -41.86 6.98 -2.24
CA SER A 233 -41.09 8.16 -1.83
C SER A 233 -41.21 9.24 -2.90
N PRO A 234 -41.98 10.32 -2.68
CA PRO A 234 -42.09 11.35 -3.68
C PRO A 234 -40.74 12.09 -3.76
N SER A 235 -40.44 12.73 -4.89
CA SER A 235 -39.16 13.44 -5.12
C SER A 235 -39.10 14.77 -4.35
N THR A 236 -39.30 14.69 -3.03
CA THR A 236 -39.70 15.79 -2.14
C THR A 236 -38.57 16.30 -1.28
N SER A 237 -37.47 16.67 -1.91
CA SER A 237 -36.68 17.75 -1.37
C SER A 237 -36.32 18.76 -2.46
N ALA A 238 -36.50 20.04 -2.15
CA ALA A 238 -35.91 21.13 -2.93
C ALA A 238 -34.37 20.96 -3.00
N PHE A 239 -33.78 20.29 -2.00
CA PHE A 239 -32.37 19.90 -1.96
C PHE A 239 -31.98 18.92 -3.09
N GLU A 240 -32.77 17.89 -3.39
CA GLU A 240 -32.51 17.01 -4.55
C GLU A 240 -32.61 17.80 -5.86
N GLN A 241 -33.63 18.66 -6.02
CA GLN A 241 -33.76 19.50 -7.22
C GLN A 241 -32.58 20.46 -7.36
N GLN A 242 -32.11 21.03 -6.25
CA GLN A 242 -30.97 21.95 -6.21
C GLN A 242 -29.63 21.22 -6.45
N GLN A 243 -29.41 20.02 -5.88
CA GLN A 243 -28.25 19.19 -6.22
C GLN A 243 -28.26 18.79 -7.70
N GLN A 244 -29.43 18.43 -8.23
CA GLN A 244 -29.58 18.02 -9.64
C GLN A 244 -29.38 19.22 -10.58
N GLN A 245 -29.78 20.44 -10.20
CA GLN A 245 -29.45 21.68 -10.90
C GLN A 245 -27.94 22.01 -10.83
N ASN A 246 -27.32 21.95 -9.64
CA ASN A 246 -25.90 22.21 -9.47
C ASN A 246 -25.03 21.21 -10.26
N HIS A 247 -25.37 19.91 -10.22
CA HIS A 247 -24.65 18.88 -10.98
C HIS A 247 -24.76 19.06 -12.50
N ASN A 248 -25.90 19.55 -12.98
CA ASN A 248 -26.09 19.91 -14.39
C ASN A 248 -25.35 21.20 -14.80
N GLN A 249 -24.90 22.04 -13.85
CA GLN A 249 -24.06 23.21 -14.13
C GLN A 249 -22.57 22.87 -14.19
N ASP A 250 -22.08 21.99 -13.32
CA ASP A 250 -20.67 21.54 -13.32
C ASP A 250 -20.34 20.68 -14.56
N LEU A 251 -21.31 19.87 -15.03
CA LEU A 251 -21.19 19.14 -16.28
C LEU A 251 -21.55 20.04 -17.47
N LYS A 252 -20.58 20.78 -18.01
CA LYS A 252 -20.65 21.42 -19.35
C LYS A 252 -20.69 20.40 -20.52
N VAL A 253 -21.35 19.27 -20.32
CA VAL A 253 -21.73 18.36 -21.40
C VAL A 253 -22.99 18.93 -22.02
N THR A 254 -22.97 19.23 -23.32
CA THR A 254 -24.18 19.61 -24.07
C THR A 254 -25.07 18.38 -24.25
N THR A 255 -25.77 17.99 -23.19
CA THR A 255 -26.82 16.97 -23.25
C THR A 255 -28.03 17.53 -23.95
N ASP A 256 -28.54 16.78 -24.93
CA ASP A 256 -29.80 17.08 -25.62
C ASP A 256 -30.93 17.17 -24.58
N PRO A 257 -31.67 18.29 -24.48
CA PRO A 257 -32.77 18.42 -23.52
C PRO A 257 -33.91 17.40 -23.75
N ASN A 258 -33.97 16.76 -24.92
CA ASN A 258 -34.90 15.65 -25.18
C ASN A 258 -34.41 14.30 -24.63
N GLN A 259 -33.14 14.18 -24.22
CA GLN A 259 -32.62 13.02 -23.47
C GLN A 259 -32.86 13.13 -21.97
N ASN A 260 -33.96 13.76 -21.55
CA ASN A 260 -34.51 13.60 -20.22
C ASN A 260 -35.18 12.21 -20.11
N THR A 261 -34.40 11.16 -20.39
CA THR A 261 -34.80 9.77 -20.18
C THR A 261 -35.12 9.62 -18.70
N HIS A 262 -36.39 9.48 -18.37
CA HIS A 262 -36.82 9.06 -17.04
C HIS A 262 -35.92 7.90 -16.62
N LEU A 263 -35.32 8.01 -15.42
CA LEU A 263 -34.66 6.89 -14.77
C LEU A 263 -35.73 5.85 -14.46
N GLN A 264 -36.06 5.03 -15.46
CA GLN A 264 -36.83 3.83 -15.28
C GLN A 264 -35.98 2.91 -14.43
N TYR A 265 -36.36 2.83 -13.16
CA TYR A 265 -35.97 1.75 -12.29
C TYR A 265 -36.58 0.48 -12.85
N GLU A 266 -35.79 -0.57 -12.97
CA GLU A 266 -36.24 -1.85 -13.52
C GLU A 266 -36.35 -2.86 -12.38
N ALA A 267 -37.52 -3.48 -12.26
CA ALA A 267 -37.76 -4.54 -11.30
C ALA A 267 -36.84 -5.74 -11.58
N ALA A 268 -36.22 -6.27 -10.54
CA ALA A 268 -35.60 -7.58 -10.60
C ALA A 268 -36.68 -8.68 -10.74
N PRO A 269 -36.36 -9.83 -11.37
CA PRO A 269 -37.19 -11.03 -11.25
C PRO A 269 -37.49 -11.34 -9.77
N PRO A 270 -38.70 -11.83 -9.42
CA PRO A 270 -39.04 -12.11 -8.04
C PRO A 270 -38.18 -13.26 -7.48
N ASP A 271 -37.91 -13.23 -6.18
CA ASP A 271 -36.99 -14.15 -5.48
C ASP A 271 -37.23 -15.63 -5.78
N SER A 272 -38.49 -16.05 -5.94
CA SER A 272 -38.88 -17.42 -6.32
C SER A 272 -38.29 -17.92 -7.65
N VAL A 273 -37.86 -17.02 -8.54
CA VAL A 273 -37.14 -17.35 -9.79
C VAL A 273 -35.71 -17.82 -9.49
N TYR A 274 -35.09 -17.30 -8.44
CA TYR A 274 -33.76 -17.72 -7.97
C TYR A 274 -33.83 -18.95 -7.05
N ASP A 275 -34.88 -19.03 -6.22
CA ASP A 275 -35.03 -20.03 -5.14
C ASP A 275 -35.76 -21.33 -5.55
N SER A 276 -36.19 -21.46 -6.82
CA SER A 276 -36.99 -22.61 -7.26
C SER A 276 -36.28 -23.96 -7.09
N LYS A 277 -37.03 -25.08 -7.22
CA LYS A 277 -36.49 -26.46 -7.21
C LYS A 277 -35.43 -26.75 -8.30
N TYR A 278 -35.25 -25.84 -9.26
CA TYR A 278 -34.20 -25.84 -10.28
C TYR A 278 -33.15 -24.75 -10.03
N GLY A 279 -33.04 -24.29 -8.79
CA GLY A 279 -32.34 -23.08 -8.38
C GLY A 279 -30.87 -23.10 -8.76
N ASN A 280 -30.50 -22.18 -9.66
CA ASN A 280 -29.10 -21.93 -10.03
C ASN A 280 -28.45 -21.03 -8.98
N HIS A 281 -28.60 -21.39 -7.71
CA HIS A 281 -27.81 -20.84 -6.64
C HIS A 281 -26.48 -21.59 -6.56
N VAL A 282 -25.38 -20.86 -6.69
CA VAL A 282 -24.05 -21.44 -6.83
C VAL A 282 -23.14 -20.96 -5.71
N GLY A 283 -22.77 -21.89 -4.85
CA GLY A 283 -21.81 -21.62 -3.78
C GLY A 283 -20.42 -21.36 -4.34
N LEU A 284 -19.84 -20.20 -4.01
CA LEU A 284 -18.58 -19.72 -4.59
C LEU A 284 -17.33 -20.29 -3.90
N ALA A 285 -17.50 -21.01 -2.80
CA ALA A 285 -16.41 -21.66 -2.07
C ALA A 285 -15.56 -22.58 -2.99
N GLN A 286 -16.22 -23.35 -3.84
CA GLN A 286 -15.61 -24.38 -4.70
C GLN A 286 -14.71 -23.85 -5.84
N TYR A 287 -14.85 -22.59 -6.25
CA TYR A 287 -14.11 -22.02 -7.39
C TYR A 287 -12.78 -21.33 -6.99
N GLY A 288 -12.35 -21.48 -5.74
CA GLY A 288 -11.10 -20.88 -5.26
C GLY A 288 -11.12 -19.35 -5.33
N TRP A 289 -10.18 -18.77 -6.08
CA TRP A 289 -9.96 -17.32 -6.19
C TRP A 289 -10.52 -16.67 -7.46
N ASP A 290 -10.79 -17.40 -8.54
CA ASP A 290 -11.42 -16.87 -9.76
C ASP A 290 -12.73 -17.62 -10.03
N ALA A 291 -13.84 -17.04 -9.58
CA ALA A 291 -15.16 -17.56 -9.86
C ALA A 291 -15.68 -17.18 -11.26
N ALA A 292 -15.14 -16.15 -11.91
CA ALA A 292 -15.72 -15.61 -13.14
C ALA A 292 -15.59 -16.59 -14.32
N THR A 293 -14.39 -17.15 -14.52
CA THR A 293 -14.11 -18.10 -15.59
C THR A 293 -14.96 -19.38 -15.50
N PRO A 294 -15.04 -20.11 -14.36
CA PRO A 294 -15.87 -21.31 -14.26
C PRO A 294 -17.37 -20.99 -14.31
N LEU A 295 -17.83 -19.87 -13.75
CA LEU A 295 -19.24 -19.49 -13.83
C LEU A 295 -19.68 -19.18 -15.27
N ALA A 296 -18.82 -18.52 -16.05
CA ALA A 296 -19.05 -18.31 -17.48
C ALA A 296 -19.16 -19.64 -18.23
N ALA A 297 -18.23 -20.57 -17.99
CA ALA A 297 -18.21 -21.86 -18.67
C ALA A 297 -19.40 -22.77 -18.32
N GLN A 298 -19.84 -22.79 -17.05
CA GLN A 298 -20.85 -23.72 -16.55
C GLN A 298 -22.29 -23.17 -16.63
N TYR A 299 -22.46 -21.84 -16.49
CA TYR A 299 -23.78 -21.22 -16.30
C TYR A 299 -24.09 -20.13 -17.33
N ASP A 300 -23.44 -20.09 -18.51
CA ASP A 300 -23.79 -19.10 -19.55
C ASP A 300 -25.27 -19.17 -19.94
N ALA A 301 -25.77 -20.38 -20.22
CA ALA A 301 -27.15 -20.63 -20.64
C ALA A 301 -28.21 -20.37 -19.55
N VAL A 302 -27.82 -20.17 -18.29
CA VAL A 302 -28.76 -19.89 -17.18
C VAL A 302 -29.24 -18.44 -17.26
N PRO A 303 -30.56 -18.16 -17.36
CA PRO A 303 -31.05 -16.78 -17.39
C PRO A 303 -30.77 -16.03 -16.08
N HIS A 304 -31.14 -16.64 -14.95
CA HIS A 304 -31.07 -16.02 -13.62
C HIS A 304 -30.12 -16.81 -12.72
N LEU A 305 -28.97 -16.21 -12.41
CA LEU A 305 -27.94 -16.80 -11.57
C LEU A 305 -28.02 -16.22 -10.16
N SER A 306 -27.92 -17.05 -9.13
CA SER A 306 -27.77 -16.63 -7.74
C SER A 306 -26.42 -17.13 -7.22
N VAL A 307 -25.70 -16.32 -6.45
CA VAL A 307 -24.41 -16.73 -5.86
C VAL A 307 -24.29 -16.33 -4.40
N ASP A 308 -23.49 -17.09 -3.67
CA ASP A 308 -23.01 -16.72 -2.33
C ASP A 308 -22.23 -15.39 -2.35
N CYS A 309 -21.87 -14.90 -1.15
CA CYS A 309 -21.00 -13.75 -0.96
C CYS A 309 -19.74 -13.81 -1.86
N PRO A 310 -19.56 -12.89 -2.84
CA PRO A 310 -18.48 -12.95 -3.83
C PRO A 310 -17.16 -12.35 -3.29
N LEU A 311 -17.08 -12.12 -1.99
CA LEU A 311 -15.94 -11.52 -1.30
C LEU A 311 -14.65 -12.31 -1.61
N PHE A 312 -13.68 -11.61 -2.21
CA PHE A 312 -12.37 -12.14 -2.62
C PHE A 312 -12.41 -13.25 -3.69
N LYS A 313 -13.49 -13.33 -4.49
CA LYS A 313 -13.67 -14.36 -5.54
C LYS A 313 -13.20 -13.96 -6.95
N MET A 314 -12.45 -12.87 -7.06
CA MET A 314 -11.65 -12.51 -8.24
C MET A 314 -10.33 -11.89 -7.75
N PRO A 315 -9.14 -12.37 -8.16
CA PRO A 315 -7.90 -11.91 -7.56
C PRO A 315 -7.37 -10.69 -8.33
N GLY A 316 -6.94 -9.64 -7.64
CA GLY A 316 -6.62 -8.36 -8.26
C GLY A 316 -5.42 -8.34 -9.22
N TRP A 317 -4.70 -9.46 -9.40
CA TRP A 317 -3.67 -9.61 -10.42
C TRP A 317 -4.23 -9.88 -11.83
N GLY A 318 -5.50 -10.29 -11.94
CA GLY A 318 -6.21 -10.52 -13.20
C GLY A 318 -7.15 -9.38 -13.60
N LEU A 319 -6.94 -8.16 -13.10
CA LEU A 319 -7.77 -6.99 -13.40
C LEU A 319 -7.19 -6.16 -14.55
N SER A 320 -8.03 -5.86 -15.54
CA SER A 320 -7.76 -4.84 -16.56
C SER A 320 -7.97 -3.42 -16.01
N GLU A 321 -7.47 -2.40 -16.72
CA GLU A 321 -7.67 -0.99 -16.33
C GLU A 321 -9.15 -0.59 -16.32
N ALA A 322 -9.94 -1.09 -17.27
CA ALA A 322 -11.39 -0.85 -17.30
C ALA A 322 -12.10 -1.44 -16.06
N GLU A 323 -11.60 -2.56 -15.52
CA GLU A 323 -12.14 -3.16 -14.30
C GLU A 323 -11.66 -2.45 -13.03
N VAL A 324 -10.43 -1.91 -13.03
CA VAL A 324 -9.93 -1.03 -11.96
C VAL A 324 -10.78 0.25 -11.90
N GLU A 325 -11.07 0.88 -13.04
CA GLU A 325 -11.95 2.06 -13.08
C GLU A 325 -13.42 1.71 -12.77
N LEU A 326 -13.91 0.51 -13.14
CA LEU A 326 -15.21 0.02 -12.66
C LEU A 326 -15.24 -0.13 -11.13
N ILE A 327 -14.19 -0.68 -10.51
CA ILE A 327 -14.09 -0.80 -9.05
C ILE A 327 -14.15 0.59 -8.40
N TRP A 328 -13.38 1.56 -8.91
CA TRP A 328 -13.44 2.93 -8.39
C TRP A 328 -14.82 3.57 -8.57
N ALA A 329 -15.47 3.33 -9.71
CA ALA A 329 -16.84 3.78 -9.95
C ALA A 329 -17.83 3.13 -8.98
N VAL A 330 -17.69 1.85 -8.62
CA VAL A 330 -18.55 1.21 -7.61
C VAL A 330 -18.33 1.83 -6.23
N LEU A 331 -17.07 1.95 -5.78
CA LEU A 331 -16.77 2.51 -4.46
C LEU A 331 -17.25 3.96 -4.31
N GLY A 332 -17.04 4.79 -5.35
CA GLY A 332 -17.52 6.18 -5.39
C GLY A 332 -19.04 6.33 -5.61
N ALA A 333 -19.71 5.27 -6.09
CA ALA A 333 -21.16 5.20 -6.24
C ALA A 333 -21.87 4.76 -4.95
N LEU A 334 -21.19 4.01 -4.07
CA LEU A 334 -21.68 3.61 -2.74
C LEU A 334 -21.65 4.79 -1.75
N ARG A 335 -22.33 5.87 -2.10
CA ARG A 335 -22.51 7.07 -1.27
C ARG A 335 -23.61 6.86 -0.24
N PRO A 336 -23.52 7.46 0.97
CA PRO A 336 -24.60 7.45 1.95
C PRO A 336 -25.93 7.89 1.33
N ASN A 337 -27.05 7.34 1.81
CA ASN A 337 -28.35 7.94 1.55
C ASN A 337 -28.48 9.33 2.22
N ALA A 338 -29.59 10.02 2.00
CA ALA A 338 -29.78 11.39 2.50
C ALA A 338 -29.71 11.49 4.04
N GLU A 339 -30.25 10.52 4.77
CA GLU A 339 -30.22 10.47 6.24
C GLU A 339 -28.80 10.28 6.77
N ALA A 340 -28.09 9.25 6.28
CA ALA A 340 -26.71 9.00 6.65
C ALA A 340 -25.77 10.15 6.23
N SER A 341 -26.02 10.81 5.10
CA SER A 341 -25.25 12.00 4.70
C SER A 341 -25.46 13.16 5.67
N ALA A 342 -26.71 13.50 6.00
CA ALA A 342 -27.02 14.58 6.95
C ALA A 342 -26.44 14.31 8.34
N LEU A 343 -26.43 13.05 8.76
CA LEU A 343 -25.76 12.59 9.98
C LEU A 343 -24.24 12.77 9.91
N VAL A 344 -23.59 12.39 8.81
CA VAL A 344 -22.15 12.64 8.60
C VAL A 344 -21.85 14.15 8.59
N ASP A 345 -22.71 14.97 7.97
CA ASP A 345 -22.61 16.44 7.98
C ASP A 345 -22.67 16.98 9.42
N GLN A 346 -23.65 16.52 10.21
CA GLN A 346 -23.83 16.90 11.62
C GLN A 346 -22.63 16.52 12.48
N ILE A 347 -22.15 15.27 12.41
CA ILE A 347 -21.00 14.81 13.18
C ILE A 347 -19.75 15.63 12.83
N VAL A 348 -19.47 15.83 11.54
CA VAL A 348 -18.33 16.66 11.09
C VAL A 348 -18.43 18.08 11.64
N ALA A 349 -19.62 18.70 11.58
CA ALA A 349 -19.84 20.03 12.16
C ALA A 349 -19.60 20.04 13.68
N SER A 350 -20.07 19.04 14.42
CA SER A 350 -19.85 18.91 15.87
C SER A 350 -18.38 18.70 16.24
N ILE A 351 -17.61 17.89 15.50
CA ILE A 351 -16.17 17.72 15.70
C ILE A 351 -15.44 19.05 15.45
N THR A 352 -15.78 19.74 14.36
CA THR A 352 -15.17 21.01 13.99
C THR A 352 -15.46 22.09 15.03
N ALA A 353 -16.73 22.21 15.45
CA ALA A 353 -17.19 23.15 16.47
C ALA A 353 -16.60 22.89 17.87
N ALA A 354 -16.17 21.66 18.16
CA ALA A 354 -15.42 21.40 19.37
C ALA A 354 -14.08 22.16 19.39
N SER A 355 -13.44 22.40 18.25
CA SER A 355 -12.08 22.96 18.13
C SER A 355 -11.88 24.29 18.89
N PRO A 356 -10.74 24.51 19.57
CA PRO A 356 -10.54 25.70 20.41
C PRO A 356 -10.62 27.02 19.64
N ALA A 357 -10.26 27.02 18.35
CA ALA A 357 -10.28 28.22 17.50
C ALA A 357 -11.68 28.86 17.41
N GLY A 358 -12.74 28.05 17.33
CA GLY A 358 -14.11 28.57 17.25
C GLY A 358 -14.58 29.29 18.52
N ALA A 359 -14.01 28.95 19.68
CA ALA A 359 -14.35 29.59 20.95
C ALA A 359 -13.73 30.99 21.11
N ALA A 360 -12.64 31.29 20.38
CA ALA A 360 -11.96 32.58 20.45
C ALA A 360 -12.63 33.65 19.57
N GLU A 361 -13.10 33.29 18.37
CA GLU A 361 -13.69 34.25 17.42
C GLU A 361 -15.14 34.65 17.78
N GLY A 362 -15.93 33.72 18.36
CA GLY A 362 -17.32 33.99 18.74
C GLY A 362 -17.51 35.06 19.83
N GLY A 363 -16.45 35.43 20.55
CA GLY A 363 -16.52 36.37 21.68
C GLY A 363 -16.54 37.86 21.32
N GLN A 364 -16.23 38.24 20.07
CA GLN A 364 -16.06 39.66 19.70
C GLN A 364 -17.21 40.28 18.87
N GLN A 365 -18.20 39.50 18.42
CA GLN A 365 -19.27 39.99 17.53
C GLN A 365 -20.59 40.44 18.20
N GLN A 366 -20.68 40.47 19.54
CA GLN A 366 -21.89 40.92 20.26
C GLN A 366 -21.81 42.31 20.95
N GLN A 367 -20.80 43.14 20.64
CA GLN A 367 -20.73 44.52 21.15
C GLN A 367 -20.39 45.56 20.07
N ALA A 368 -21.30 45.77 19.12
CA ALA A 368 -21.39 47.01 18.34
C ALA A 368 -22.81 47.19 17.75
N GLY A 369 -23.35 48.42 17.76
CA GLY A 369 -24.37 48.79 16.76
C GLY A 369 -25.76 49.22 17.24
N ALA A 370 -25.93 49.84 18.41
CA ALA A 370 -27.10 50.71 18.64
C ALA A 370 -26.77 52.15 18.18
N GLY A 371 -27.08 52.48 16.92
CA GLY A 371 -26.79 53.80 16.34
C GLY A 371 -27.68 54.11 15.15
N ALA A 372 -28.65 55.00 15.35
CA ALA A 372 -29.54 55.46 14.29
C ALA A 372 -28.88 56.55 13.43
N GLY A 373 -29.03 56.46 12.11
CA GLY A 373 -28.57 57.48 11.17
C GLY A 373 -29.27 57.33 9.81
N ALA A 374 -30.13 58.29 9.47
CA ALA A 374 -30.80 58.33 8.17
C ALA A 374 -29.87 58.99 7.12
N GLY A 375 -29.85 58.47 5.89
CA GLY A 375 -29.04 59.08 4.82
C GLY A 375 -29.16 58.44 3.44
N SER A 376 -29.91 59.11 2.56
CA SER A 376 -29.86 59.11 1.08
C SER A 376 -29.81 57.78 0.29
N ALA A 377 -30.76 57.65 -0.62
CA ALA A 377 -30.66 56.73 -1.75
C ALA A 377 -29.59 57.19 -2.76
N SER A 378 -28.95 56.23 -3.46
CA SER A 378 -28.48 56.42 -4.83
C SER A 378 -28.58 55.08 -5.57
N ALA A 379 -29.14 55.08 -6.77
CA ALA A 379 -29.30 53.87 -7.57
C ALA A 379 -28.01 53.56 -8.35
N GLY A 380 -27.63 52.29 -8.40
CA GLY A 380 -26.46 51.81 -9.16
C GLY A 380 -26.48 50.30 -9.26
N GLY A 381 -27.13 49.76 -10.29
CA GLY A 381 -27.20 48.32 -10.50
C GLY A 381 -25.91 47.76 -11.12
N THR A 382 -25.38 46.69 -10.53
CA THR A 382 -24.49 45.74 -11.20
C THR A 382 -24.78 44.33 -10.70
N ASP A 383 -25.24 43.46 -11.60
CA ASP A 383 -25.39 42.03 -11.32
C ASP A 383 -24.05 41.43 -10.91
N SER A 384 -24.02 40.76 -9.77
CA SER A 384 -22.86 40.02 -9.27
C SER A 384 -23.32 38.70 -8.65
N SER A 385 -23.75 37.78 -9.52
CA SER A 385 -24.10 36.41 -9.16
C SER A 385 -22.84 35.60 -8.78
N SER A 386 -22.41 35.71 -7.53
CA SER A 386 -21.31 34.97 -6.92
C SER A 386 -21.67 33.51 -6.59
N GLY A 387 -22.17 32.78 -7.58
CA GLY A 387 -22.49 31.35 -7.50
C GLY A 387 -21.26 30.44 -7.54
N SER A 388 -20.34 30.57 -6.59
CA SER A 388 -19.15 29.70 -6.47
C SER A 388 -19.49 28.36 -5.81
N GLY A 389 -20.30 27.55 -6.48
CA GLY A 389 -20.60 26.16 -6.08
C GLY A 389 -19.56 25.12 -6.54
N GLY A 390 -18.53 25.56 -7.27
CA GLY A 390 -17.47 24.67 -7.72
C GLY A 390 -16.70 24.07 -6.55
N SER A 391 -16.30 22.81 -6.70
CA SER A 391 -15.46 22.07 -5.76
C SER A 391 -14.07 22.72 -5.58
N SER A 392 -14.00 23.80 -4.81
CA SER A 392 -12.77 24.19 -4.12
C SER A 392 -12.28 22.94 -3.37
N GLY A 393 -10.99 22.64 -3.51
CA GLY A 393 -10.39 21.49 -2.84
C GLY A 393 -10.63 21.64 -1.35
N GLY A 394 -11.58 20.86 -0.81
CA GLY A 394 -12.13 21.11 0.51
C GLY A 394 -11.00 21.12 1.53
N SER A 395 -10.87 22.22 2.27
CA SER A 395 -10.07 22.19 3.49
C SER A 395 -10.60 21.01 4.30
N GLY A 396 -9.74 20.00 4.53
CA GLY A 396 -10.12 18.84 5.33
C GLY A 396 -10.73 19.31 6.65
N GLY A 397 -11.65 18.54 7.23
CA GLY A 397 -12.62 19.03 8.23
C GLY A 397 -12.08 19.65 9.54
N GLY A 398 -10.80 19.99 9.65
CA GLY A 398 -10.18 20.59 10.83
C GLY A 398 -9.80 19.57 11.90
N PHE A 399 -10.02 18.28 11.63
CA PHE A 399 -9.79 17.18 12.57
C PHE A 399 -9.03 16.01 11.94
N SER A 400 -8.34 15.26 12.80
CA SER A 400 -7.76 13.96 12.49
C SER A 400 -8.70 12.85 12.96
N PHE A 401 -8.83 11.78 12.19
CA PHE A 401 -9.69 10.62 12.47
C PHE A 401 -8.84 9.39 12.79
N LEU A 402 -9.16 8.72 13.90
CA LEU A 402 -8.55 7.46 14.31
C LEU A 402 -9.62 6.35 14.34
N HIS A 403 -9.49 5.40 13.41
CA HIS A 403 -10.18 4.12 13.48
C HIS A 403 -9.41 3.15 14.39
N LEU A 404 -9.64 3.30 15.70
CA LEU A 404 -9.12 2.38 16.71
C LEU A 404 -9.97 1.11 16.73
N ARG A 405 -9.34 -0.06 16.75
CA ARG A 405 -10.02 -1.36 16.78
C ARG A 405 -9.75 -2.04 18.13
N ILE A 406 -10.71 -1.97 19.04
CA ILE A 406 -10.64 -2.47 20.42
C ILE A 406 -11.88 -3.26 20.85
N GLU A 407 -12.81 -3.50 19.93
CA GLU A 407 -14.00 -4.32 20.11
C GLU A 407 -13.66 -5.75 20.57
N ASN A 408 -14.60 -6.41 21.25
CA ASN A 408 -14.42 -7.79 21.67
C ASN A 408 -14.36 -8.74 20.47
N ASP A 409 -15.22 -8.57 19.46
CA ASP A 409 -15.14 -9.33 18.20
C ASP A 409 -13.78 -9.14 17.50
N TRP A 410 -13.19 -7.94 17.56
CA TRP A 410 -11.85 -7.67 17.03
C TRP A 410 -10.74 -8.37 17.82
N VAL A 411 -10.76 -8.34 19.15
CA VAL A 411 -9.74 -9.01 19.98
C VAL A 411 -9.82 -10.54 19.81
N GLU A 412 -11.03 -11.09 19.69
CA GLU A 412 -11.22 -12.50 19.33
C GLU A 412 -10.70 -12.78 17.90
N HIS A 413 -11.00 -11.91 16.93
CA HIS A 413 -10.48 -12.02 15.56
C HIS A 413 -8.96 -11.99 15.52
N CYS A 414 -8.29 -11.07 16.23
CA CYS A 414 -6.83 -11.02 16.26
C CYS A 414 -6.21 -12.31 16.82
N LYS A 415 -6.76 -12.87 17.92
CA LYS A 415 -6.31 -14.17 18.45
C LYS A 415 -6.44 -15.31 17.43
N ARG A 416 -7.49 -15.29 16.59
CA ARG A 416 -7.68 -16.28 15.51
C ARG A 416 -6.72 -16.00 14.34
N TRP A 417 -6.58 -14.75 13.91
CA TRP A 417 -5.65 -14.31 12.87
C TRP A 417 -4.20 -14.66 13.19
N GLU A 418 -3.75 -14.36 14.41
CA GLU A 418 -2.39 -14.60 14.91
C GLU A 418 -2.08 -16.11 15.10
N SER A 419 -3.10 -16.97 15.17
CA SER A 419 -2.92 -18.44 15.31
C SER A 419 -2.98 -19.22 14.00
N LEU A 420 -3.21 -18.57 12.85
CA LEU A 420 -3.17 -19.22 11.54
C LEU A 420 -1.73 -19.63 11.18
N GLN A 421 -1.50 -20.94 11.05
CA GLN A 421 -0.21 -21.53 10.70
C GLN A 421 -0.03 -21.73 9.18
N ASP A 422 -0.24 -20.68 8.39
CA ASP A 422 -0.13 -20.72 6.92
C ASP A 422 1.23 -20.23 6.39
N GLY A 423 2.21 -20.02 7.28
CA GLY A 423 3.55 -19.51 6.93
C GLY A 423 3.61 -18.00 6.72
N VAL A 424 2.49 -17.28 6.87
CA VAL A 424 2.43 -15.82 6.83
C VAL A 424 2.62 -15.30 8.26
N VAL A 425 3.58 -14.41 8.51
CA VAL A 425 3.71 -13.77 9.83
C VAL A 425 2.53 -12.82 10.02
N ARG A 426 1.71 -13.11 11.03
CA ARG A 426 0.41 -12.47 11.27
C ARG A 426 0.41 -11.73 12.61
N ASP A 427 1.50 -11.07 12.96
CA ASP A 427 1.75 -10.44 14.26
C ASP A 427 1.23 -8.99 14.39
N ASN A 428 0.74 -8.39 13.30
CA ASN A 428 0.37 -6.97 13.27
C ASN A 428 -1.09 -6.67 13.62
N CYS A 429 -1.91 -7.63 14.04
CA CYS A 429 -3.36 -7.39 14.21
C CYS A 429 -3.67 -6.46 15.38
N TYR A 430 -3.18 -6.76 16.59
CA TYR A 430 -3.36 -5.89 17.77
C TYR A 430 -2.16 -4.99 18.07
N ASN A 431 -1.09 -5.05 17.26
CA ASN A 431 0.13 -4.29 17.47
C ASN A 431 -0.11 -2.79 17.63
N HIS A 432 0.60 -2.20 18.59
CA HIS A 432 0.62 -0.76 18.85
C HIS A 432 -0.70 -0.11 19.26
N THR A 433 -1.71 -0.92 19.61
CA THR A 433 -2.96 -0.44 20.20
C THR A 433 -2.71 0.16 21.59
N ASP A 434 -1.87 -0.51 22.39
CA ASP A 434 -1.50 -0.10 23.76
C ASP A 434 -0.45 1.02 23.85
N ASP A 435 0.16 1.45 22.73
CA ASP A 435 1.07 2.61 22.66
C ASP A 435 0.66 3.62 21.58
N ILE A 436 -0.64 3.61 21.23
CA ILE A 436 -1.20 4.34 20.09
C ILE A 436 -0.80 5.82 20.05
N GLY A 437 -0.85 6.53 21.18
CA GLY A 437 -0.45 7.94 21.27
C GLY A 437 1.00 8.20 20.82
N THR A 438 1.93 7.27 21.08
CA THR A 438 3.30 7.33 20.58
C THR A 438 3.36 7.14 19.07
N ARG A 439 2.54 6.24 18.51
CA ARG A 439 2.47 6.00 17.06
C ARG A 439 1.93 7.21 16.30
N LEU A 440 0.86 7.84 16.79
CA LEU A 440 0.28 9.02 16.14
C LEU A 440 1.30 10.16 15.99
N ARG A 441 2.16 10.36 17.00
CA ARG A 441 3.29 11.31 16.94
C ARG A 441 4.31 10.94 15.87
N LEU A 442 4.62 9.66 15.68
CA LEU A 442 5.46 9.22 14.55
C LEU A 442 4.82 9.58 13.21
N PHE A 443 3.50 9.51 13.05
CA PHE A 443 2.83 9.98 11.83
C PHE A 443 2.68 11.52 11.73
N GLY A 444 3.31 12.27 12.64
CA GLY A 444 3.31 13.73 12.63
C GLY A 444 1.99 14.37 13.00
N LEU A 445 1.10 13.66 13.71
CA LEU A 445 -0.13 14.26 14.24
C LEU A 445 0.23 15.11 15.46
N PRO A 446 0.02 16.43 15.42
CA PRO A 446 0.38 17.30 16.54
C PRO A 446 -0.48 16.96 17.74
N ALA A 447 0.17 16.55 18.84
CA ALA A 447 -0.42 16.66 20.16
C ALA A 447 -0.50 18.15 20.53
N ALA A 448 -1.42 18.52 21.41
CA ALA A 448 -1.29 19.78 22.12
C ALA A 448 0.07 19.81 22.82
N ALA A 449 0.78 20.94 22.73
CA ALA A 449 1.93 21.15 23.59
C ALA A 449 1.47 20.88 25.03
N PRO A 450 2.17 20.03 25.81
CA PRO A 450 1.79 19.77 27.19
C PRO A 450 1.70 21.13 27.86
N ALA A 451 0.51 21.47 28.39
CA ALA A 451 0.28 22.76 29.01
C ALA A 451 1.39 22.96 30.04
N SER A 452 2.33 23.85 29.73
CA SER A 452 3.57 23.99 30.49
C SER A 452 3.14 24.32 31.90
N ALA A 453 3.34 23.38 32.83
CA ALA A 453 2.85 23.51 34.19
C ALA A 453 3.46 24.78 34.76
N SER A 454 2.68 25.85 34.76
CA SER A 454 3.14 27.19 35.11
C SER A 454 3.36 27.16 36.59
N SER A 455 4.60 26.83 36.99
CA SER A 455 4.98 26.71 38.38
C SER A 455 4.72 28.05 39.02
N ALA A 456 3.68 28.12 39.83
CA ALA A 456 3.36 29.27 40.67
C ALA A 456 4.38 29.35 41.82
N SER A 457 5.66 29.46 41.49
CA SER A 457 6.75 29.77 42.40
C SER A 457 6.74 31.27 42.66
N GLY A 458 5.68 31.73 43.32
CA GLY A 458 5.64 33.03 43.99
C GLY A 458 6.56 33.01 45.21
N GLY A 459 7.87 32.94 44.95
CA GLY A 459 8.92 32.88 45.96
C GLY A 459 9.82 34.10 45.86
N THR A 460 9.48 35.14 46.62
CA THR A 460 10.42 36.25 46.88
C THR A 460 11.62 35.70 47.66
N PHE A 461 12.79 35.64 47.03
CA PHE A 461 14.06 35.40 47.73
C PHE A 461 15.06 36.51 47.44
N SER A 462 15.71 36.96 48.51
CA SER A 462 16.56 38.13 48.58
C SER A 462 18.02 37.83 48.23
N ASN A 463 18.73 38.87 47.80
CA ASN A 463 20.18 38.86 47.62
C ASN A 463 20.94 38.28 48.83
N SER A 464 21.85 37.34 48.57
CA SER A 464 23.12 37.25 49.29
C SER A 464 24.18 36.63 48.38
N SER A 465 25.42 37.10 48.53
CA SER A 465 26.54 36.85 47.63
C SER A 465 27.58 35.92 48.24
N SER A 466 28.18 35.03 47.45
CA SER A 466 29.56 34.55 47.64
C SER A 466 30.06 33.74 46.43
N HIS A 467 31.39 33.69 46.27
CA HIS A 467 32.07 33.09 45.12
C HIS A 467 32.15 31.56 45.18
N ALA A 468 32.07 30.89 44.02
CA ALA A 468 33.10 29.95 43.57
C ALA A 468 32.94 29.62 42.08
N SER A 469 34.04 29.66 41.32
CA SER A 469 34.08 29.39 39.88
C SER A 469 34.41 27.93 39.57
N SER A 470 33.54 27.24 38.83
CA SER A 470 33.97 26.14 37.95
C SER A 470 33.02 26.02 36.76
N SER A 471 33.54 26.27 35.56
CA SER A 471 32.76 26.29 34.32
C SER A 471 32.76 24.92 33.66
N VAL A 472 31.72 24.13 33.93
CA VAL A 472 31.33 23.02 33.05
C VAL A 472 30.26 23.55 32.11
N ALA A 473 30.64 23.83 30.86
CA ALA A 473 29.68 24.17 29.82
C ALA A 473 28.85 22.93 29.48
N SER A 474 27.56 22.96 29.79
CA SER A 474 26.61 21.95 29.33
C SER A 474 26.25 22.22 27.87
N ASP A 475 26.87 21.51 26.93
CA ASP A 475 26.58 21.56 25.49
C ASP A 475 25.18 20.96 25.15
N SER A 476 24.11 21.60 25.62
CA SER A 476 22.72 21.25 25.29
C SER A 476 22.23 21.88 23.98
N ASP A 477 22.92 22.88 23.45
CA ASP A 477 22.44 23.74 22.36
C ASP A 477 22.81 23.22 20.95
N PHE A 478 23.20 21.94 20.84
CA PHE A 478 23.87 21.41 19.64
C PHE A 478 22.97 21.22 18.39
N PHE A 479 21.67 21.41 18.54
CA PHE A 479 20.72 21.42 17.43
C PHE A 479 20.08 22.81 17.33
N PRO A 480 20.16 23.51 16.19
CA PRO A 480 19.19 24.57 15.95
C PRO A 480 17.82 23.93 16.02
N SER A 481 16.94 24.47 16.88
CA SER A 481 15.52 24.10 16.87
C SER A 481 15.04 24.11 15.42
N PRO A 482 14.34 23.07 14.95
CA PRO A 482 13.85 23.04 13.58
C PRO A 482 13.11 24.35 13.33
N VAL A 483 13.45 25.04 12.23
CA VAL A 483 12.83 26.33 11.84
C VAL A 483 11.34 26.20 12.12
N PRO A 484 10.78 26.98 13.07
CA PRO A 484 9.50 26.66 13.65
C PRO A 484 8.48 26.64 12.53
N SER A 485 8.08 25.42 12.15
CA SER A 485 6.98 25.22 11.22
C SER A 485 5.79 25.95 11.84
N PRO A 486 5.03 26.73 11.05
CA PRO A 486 3.95 27.56 11.59
C PRO A 486 3.12 26.70 12.54
N VAL A 487 2.99 27.14 13.79
CA VAL A 487 2.48 26.31 14.89
C VAL A 487 1.03 25.96 14.59
N VAL A 488 0.83 24.82 13.93
CA VAL A 488 -0.50 24.34 13.58
C VAL A 488 -1.20 24.05 14.91
N PRO A 489 -2.33 24.72 15.21
CA PRO A 489 -3.03 24.48 16.46
C PRO A 489 -3.42 23.00 16.54
N PRO A 490 -3.36 22.37 17.74
CA PRO A 490 -3.67 20.97 17.89
C PRO A 490 -5.12 20.70 17.47
N GLN A 491 -5.27 19.96 16.39
CA GLN A 491 -6.57 19.56 15.85
C GLN A 491 -7.25 18.56 16.79
N PRO A 492 -8.60 18.53 16.85
CA PRO A 492 -9.31 17.43 17.48
C PRO A 492 -8.90 16.10 16.87
N LEU A 493 -8.70 15.10 17.72
CA LEU A 493 -8.56 13.70 17.31
C LEU A 493 -9.92 13.03 17.53
N TYR A 494 -10.71 12.91 16.46
CA TYR A 494 -11.92 12.09 16.52
C TYR A 494 -11.52 10.61 16.55
N VAL A 495 -11.92 9.90 17.59
CA VAL A 495 -11.74 8.46 17.73
C VAL A 495 -13.07 7.80 17.43
N ALA A 496 -13.11 7.01 16.35
CA ALA A 496 -14.25 6.18 16.01
C ALA A 496 -14.58 5.26 17.20
N SER A 497 -15.82 5.33 17.68
CA SER A 497 -16.20 4.81 19.00
C SER A 497 -17.64 4.34 19.13
N TYR A 498 -18.41 4.17 18.05
CA TYR A 498 -19.73 3.50 18.09
C TYR A 498 -19.62 1.98 18.33
N TRP A 499 -18.90 1.60 19.40
CA TRP A 499 -18.62 0.22 19.78
C TRP A 499 -19.39 -0.18 21.05
N PRO A 500 -20.64 -0.67 20.94
CA PRO A 500 -21.38 -1.19 22.10
C PRO A 500 -20.76 -2.50 22.66
N ASP A 501 -19.95 -3.21 21.86
CA ASP A 501 -19.24 -4.45 22.23
C ASP A 501 -17.74 -4.23 22.52
N THR A 502 -17.37 -3.06 23.07
CA THR A 502 -16.01 -2.82 23.56
C THR A 502 -16.00 -2.88 25.09
N ASP A 503 -15.05 -3.66 25.63
CA ASP A 503 -14.75 -3.69 27.06
C ASP A 503 -14.49 -2.26 27.62
N PRO A 504 -15.24 -1.79 28.64
CA PRO A 504 -15.13 -0.43 29.15
C PRO A 504 -13.72 -0.07 29.63
N THR A 505 -13.04 -1.00 30.31
CA THR A 505 -11.68 -0.78 30.83
C THR A 505 -10.66 -0.62 29.69
N ARG A 506 -10.76 -1.43 28.63
CA ARG A 506 -9.94 -1.28 27.42
C ARG A 506 -10.19 0.05 26.71
N ARG A 507 -11.44 0.49 26.62
CA ARG A 507 -11.82 1.81 26.06
C ARG A 507 -11.21 2.93 26.88
N GLU A 508 -11.39 2.92 28.19
CA GLU A 508 -10.86 3.94 29.11
C GLU A 508 -9.33 3.99 29.11
N LYS A 509 -8.67 2.83 29.06
CA LYS A 509 -7.21 2.73 28.87
C LYS A 509 -6.75 3.41 27.58
N ALA A 510 -7.37 3.10 26.44
CA ALA A 510 -6.97 3.70 25.16
C ALA A 510 -7.22 5.22 25.10
N LEU A 511 -8.38 5.68 25.59
CA LEU A 511 -8.72 7.10 25.62
C LEU A 511 -7.79 7.89 26.57
N SER A 512 -7.49 7.35 27.75
CA SER A 512 -6.56 7.97 28.71
C SER A 512 -5.12 8.00 28.19
N GLN A 513 -4.67 6.98 27.44
CA GLN A 513 -3.37 7.01 26.77
C GLN A 513 -3.28 8.09 25.69
N LEU A 514 -4.34 8.30 24.90
CA LEU A 514 -4.39 9.39 23.92
C LEU A 514 -4.39 10.76 24.59
N ALA A 515 -5.16 10.95 25.66
CA ALA A 515 -5.17 12.17 26.47
C ALA A 515 -3.80 12.44 27.11
N ALA A 516 -3.15 11.43 27.70
CA ALA A 516 -1.80 11.53 28.26
C ALA A 516 -0.73 11.81 27.20
N ALA A 517 -0.95 11.37 25.96
CA ALA A 517 -0.13 11.74 24.81
C ALA A 517 -0.39 13.17 24.30
N GLY A 518 -1.29 13.93 24.93
CA GLY A 518 -1.62 15.32 24.60
C GLY A 518 -2.65 15.48 23.48
N TYR A 519 -3.33 14.41 23.06
CA TYR A 519 -4.41 14.52 22.09
C TYR A 519 -5.71 14.95 22.75
N ARG A 520 -6.37 15.95 22.16
CA ARG A 520 -7.75 16.25 22.48
C ARG A 520 -8.65 15.24 21.77
N VAL A 521 -9.06 14.22 22.50
CA VAL A 521 -9.95 13.18 21.98
C VAL A 521 -11.38 13.71 21.90
N VAL A 522 -12.06 13.38 20.81
CA VAL A 522 -13.50 13.53 20.62
C VAL A 522 -14.04 12.15 20.21
N THR A 523 -15.13 11.72 20.80
CA THR A 523 -15.76 10.42 20.55
C THR A 523 -17.16 10.60 19.95
N SER A 524 -17.75 9.51 19.44
CA SER A 524 -19.16 9.45 19.05
C SER A 524 -20.14 9.88 20.16
N ALA A 525 -19.78 9.66 21.43
CA ALA A 525 -20.57 10.09 22.58
C ALA A 525 -20.50 11.62 22.80
N ASP A 526 -19.37 12.25 22.52
CA ASP A 526 -19.16 13.70 22.72
C ASP A 526 -19.88 14.53 21.65
N VAL A 527 -19.91 14.04 20.41
CA VAL A 527 -20.64 14.64 19.28
C VAL A 527 -22.10 14.19 19.22
N GLY A 528 -22.56 13.50 20.27
CA GLY A 528 -23.73 12.64 20.22
C GLY A 528 -24.94 13.31 19.60
N LEU A 529 -25.67 12.54 18.78
CA LEU A 529 -26.94 12.98 18.23
C LEU A 529 -27.93 13.18 19.36
N ARG A 530 -27.92 14.36 19.99
CA ARG A 530 -29.05 14.80 20.76
C ARG A 530 -30.18 14.90 19.76
N ALA A 531 -31.02 13.87 19.72
CA ALA A 531 -32.32 13.95 19.09
C ALA A 531 -32.95 15.22 19.64
N GLU A 532 -33.13 16.22 18.78
CA GLU A 532 -33.77 17.48 19.16
C GLU A 532 -35.24 17.19 19.41
N GLY A 533 -35.50 16.60 20.58
CA GLY A 533 -36.80 16.50 21.16
C GLY A 533 -37.31 17.92 21.31
N LYS A 534 -38.12 18.36 20.35
CA LYS A 534 -38.84 19.62 20.38
C LYS A 534 -39.32 19.83 21.80
N ALA A 535 -38.79 20.85 22.46
CA ALA A 535 -39.18 21.22 23.82
C ALA A 535 -40.61 21.79 23.80
N GLY A 536 -41.59 20.92 23.55
CA GLY A 536 -42.99 21.18 23.80
C GLY A 536 -43.12 21.49 25.29
N LYS A 537 -43.62 22.69 25.60
CA LYS A 537 -43.78 23.19 26.96
C LYS A 537 -44.37 22.11 27.86
N ALA A 538 -43.57 21.61 28.80
CA ALA A 538 -44.06 20.74 29.85
C ALA A 538 -45.05 21.54 30.71
N GLY A 539 -46.36 21.27 30.53
CA GLY A 539 -47.38 21.73 31.44
C GLY A 539 -47.17 21.06 32.80
N SER A 540 -47.00 21.86 33.84
CA SER A 540 -46.93 21.36 35.22
C SER A 540 -48.25 20.68 35.57
N GLY A 541 -48.20 19.36 35.82
CA GLY A 541 -49.34 18.55 36.20
C GLY A 541 -48.93 17.55 37.27
N ASN A 542 -49.18 17.88 38.54
CA ASN A 542 -49.04 16.95 39.64
C ASN A 542 -50.08 15.82 39.51
N SER A 543 -49.61 14.57 39.57
CA SER A 543 -50.37 13.48 40.22
C SER A 543 -49.40 12.50 40.84
N SER A 544 -49.65 12.16 42.10
CA SER A 544 -49.06 11.03 42.79
C SER A 544 -49.72 9.72 42.35
N ASP A 545 -49.17 8.62 42.86
CA ASP A 545 -49.79 7.29 43.00
C ASP A 545 -50.06 6.49 41.70
N ASN A 546 -49.27 5.43 41.48
CA ASN A 546 -49.59 4.14 42.10
C ASN A 546 -48.43 3.12 41.98
N ALA A 547 -48.32 2.19 42.92
CA ALA A 547 -47.37 1.09 42.87
C ALA A 547 -48.04 -0.19 42.36
N GLY A 548 -47.46 -0.83 41.33
CA GLY A 548 -47.97 -2.09 40.77
C GLY A 548 -46.95 -2.70 39.82
N GLY A 549 -46.52 -3.93 40.10
CA GLY A 549 -45.34 -4.52 39.46
C GLY A 549 -45.53 -4.95 38.02
N SER A 550 -44.46 -4.81 37.23
CA SER A 550 -44.20 -5.59 36.02
C SER A 550 -42.70 -5.65 35.80
N SER A 551 -42.18 -6.81 35.43
CA SER A 551 -40.77 -7.02 35.06
C SER A 551 -40.49 -6.43 33.67
N GLY A 552 -40.53 -5.10 33.56
CA GLY A 552 -40.13 -4.37 32.37
C GLY A 552 -38.61 -4.28 32.28
N SER A 553 -38.04 -4.81 31.19
CA SER A 553 -36.63 -4.60 30.84
C SER A 553 -36.30 -3.11 30.82
N ASN A 554 -35.44 -2.67 31.74
CA ASN A 554 -35.19 -1.26 31.99
C ASN A 554 -34.30 -0.66 30.88
N ALA A 555 -34.92 -0.30 29.75
CA ALA A 555 -34.28 0.25 28.55
C ALA A 555 -33.87 1.72 28.74
N GLY A 556 -32.99 1.97 29.73
CA GLY A 556 -32.47 3.28 30.05
C GLY A 556 -31.53 3.83 28.97
N GLY A 557 -31.85 5.00 28.41
CA GLY A 557 -30.88 5.86 27.74
C GLY A 557 -30.19 5.32 26.49
N GLY A 558 -30.85 4.45 25.71
CA GLY A 558 -30.28 3.96 24.45
C GLY A 558 -29.93 5.09 23.47
N ASP A 559 -28.70 5.05 22.93
CA ASP A 559 -28.17 6.00 21.95
C ASP A 559 -29.13 6.12 20.75
N PRO A 560 -29.60 7.34 20.39
CA PRO A 560 -30.52 7.52 19.27
C PRO A 560 -29.93 7.10 17.92
N VAL A 561 -28.61 7.04 17.74
CA VAL A 561 -27.99 6.47 16.53
C VAL A 561 -28.28 4.96 16.44
N ALA A 562 -28.16 4.26 17.57
CA ALA A 562 -28.44 2.83 17.68
C ALA A 562 -29.94 2.49 17.55
N ARG A 563 -30.83 3.48 17.64
CA ARG A 563 -32.27 3.33 17.39
C ARG A 563 -32.69 3.58 15.93
N ALA A 564 -31.83 4.18 15.11
CA ALA A 564 -32.18 4.58 13.74
C ALA A 564 -31.75 3.59 12.65
N GLY A 565 -30.60 2.92 12.79
CA GLY A 565 -30.05 2.10 11.68
C GLY A 565 -29.15 0.90 12.04
N GLY A 566 -29.16 0.42 13.29
CA GLY A 566 -28.34 -0.76 13.64
C GLY A 566 -26.82 -0.51 13.62
N ARG A 567 -26.03 -1.59 13.66
CA ARG A 567 -24.56 -1.52 13.81
C ARG A 567 -23.88 -1.07 12.53
N GLU A 568 -24.27 -1.61 11.39
CA GLU A 568 -23.54 -1.40 10.14
C GLU A 568 -23.85 -0.03 9.52
N PHE A 569 -24.99 0.61 9.84
CA PHE A 569 -25.24 2.02 9.52
C PHE A 569 -24.36 2.96 10.35
N ALA A 570 -24.16 2.68 11.65
CA ALA A 570 -23.23 3.44 12.48
C ALA A 570 -21.79 3.33 11.93
N ALA A 571 -21.38 2.13 11.50
CA ALA A 571 -20.10 1.93 10.81
C ALA A 571 -20.04 2.69 9.47
N LEU A 572 -21.12 2.71 8.68
CA LEU A 572 -21.20 3.53 7.45
C LEU A 572 -20.97 5.01 7.75
N VAL A 573 -21.64 5.55 8.77
CA VAL A 573 -21.51 6.94 9.19
C VAL A 573 -20.05 7.24 9.59
N GLU A 574 -19.44 6.44 10.48
CA GLU A 574 -18.04 6.64 10.86
C GLU A 574 -17.08 6.55 9.67
N TYR A 575 -17.35 5.66 8.70
CA TYR A 575 -16.54 5.54 7.50
C TYR A 575 -16.51 6.85 6.71
N PHE A 576 -17.69 7.44 6.48
CA PHE A 576 -17.81 8.70 5.72
C PHE A 576 -17.36 9.93 6.52
N VAL A 577 -17.44 9.93 7.86
CA VAL A 577 -16.73 10.91 8.70
C VAL A 577 -15.21 10.79 8.50
N GLY A 578 -14.67 9.56 8.50
CA GLY A 578 -13.26 9.29 8.24
C GLY A 578 -12.79 9.66 6.84
N LEU A 579 -13.64 9.54 5.81
CA LEU A 579 -13.34 10.01 4.46
C LEU A 579 -13.28 11.56 4.36
N ARG A 580 -13.92 12.30 5.28
CA ARG A 580 -13.93 13.78 5.31
C ARG A 580 -12.91 14.42 6.24
N ALA A 581 -12.27 13.63 7.11
CA ALA A 581 -11.19 14.08 7.99
C ALA A 581 -10.00 14.67 7.20
N GLU A 582 -9.23 15.58 7.80
CA GLU A 582 -7.97 16.03 7.17
C GLU A 582 -6.96 14.87 7.10
N ARG A 583 -6.86 14.11 8.19
CA ARG A 583 -5.98 12.94 8.32
C ARG A 583 -6.76 11.74 8.79
N PHE A 584 -6.48 10.57 8.23
CA PHE A 584 -7.09 9.29 8.62
C PHE A 584 -6.01 8.31 9.06
N ILE A 585 -6.15 7.72 10.24
CA ILE A 585 -5.32 6.59 10.67
C ILE A 585 -6.23 5.44 11.09
N GLY A 586 -5.89 4.22 10.71
CA GLY A 586 -6.57 3.02 11.18
C GLY A 586 -5.68 1.81 11.36
N ASN A 587 -6.29 0.67 11.62
CA ASN A 587 -5.61 -0.63 11.68
C ASN A 587 -5.49 -1.25 10.28
N SER A 588 -4.28 -1.62 9.83
CA SER A 588 -4.04 -2.16 8.49
C SER A 588 -4.68 -3.52 8.22
N VAL A 589 -4.96 -4.31 9.26
CA VAL A 589 -5.62 -5.63 9.14
C VAL A 589 -7.14 -5.48 8.99
N SER A 590 -7.72 -4.40 9.52
CA SER A 590 -9.16 -4.15 9.42
C SER A 590 -9.56 -3.73 8.00
N THR A 591 -10.46 -4.49 7.36
CA THR A 591 -10.99 -4.16 6.01
C THR A 591 -11.51 -2.74 5.91
N PHE A 592 -12.15 -2.22 6.97
CA PHE A 592 -12.66 -0.85 7.05
C PHE A 592 -11.55 0.18 6.87
N ALA A 593 -10.47 0.06 7.65
CA ALA A 593 -9.36 1.00 7.54
C ALA A 593 -8.54 0.77 6.27
N ALA A 594 -8.38 -0.47 5.81
CA ALA A 594 -7.74 -0.77 4.53
C ALA A 594 -8.49 -0.13 3.34
N LEU A 595 -9.81 -0.17 3.33
CA LEU A 595 -10.63 0.47 2.29
C LEU A 595 -10.62 2.00 2.41
N GLY A 596 -10.71 2.54 3.63
CA GLY A 596 -10.63 3.99 3.88
C GLY A 596 -9.27 4.57 3.48
N LEU A 597 -8.17 3.86 3.77
CA LEU A 597 -6.82 4.16 3.27
C LEU A 597 -6.78 4.20 1.75
N LEU A 598 -7.45 3.24 1.10
CA LEU A 598 -7.45 3.07 -0.34
C LEU A 598 -8.21 4.21 -1.05
N GLU A 599 -9.45 4.47 -0.63
CA GLU A 599 -10.30 5.53 -1.19
C GLU A 599 -9.69 6.92 -0.97
N ARG A 600 -9.16 7.21 0.24
CA ARG A 600 -8.51 8.50 0.53
C ARG A 600 -7.25 8.72 -0.31
N ARG A 601 -6.37 7.72 -0.43
CA ARG A 601 -5.14 7.85 -1.23
C ARG A 601 -5.43 8.03 -2.72
N ARG A 602 -6.51 7.41 -3.25
CA ARG A 602 -6.99 7.67 -4.62
C ARG A 602 -7.48 9.10 -4.81
N ALA A 603 -8.06 9.70 -3.77
CA ALA A 603 -8.43 11.12 -3.75
C ALA A 603 -7.26 12.08 -3.43
N GLY A 604 -6.02 11.59 -3.31
CA GLY A 604 -4.86 12.40 -2.93
C GLY A 604 -4.84 12.85 -1.47
N LEU A 605 -5.74 12.32 -0.64
CA LEU A 605 -5.89 12.69 0.77
C LEU A 605 -4.98 11.86 1.68
N TRP A 606 -4.48 12.50 2.74
CA TRP A 606 -3.57 11.87 3.70
C TRP A 606 -4.25 10.70 4.43
N ALA A 607 -3.61 9.52 4.43
CA ALA A 607 -4.08 8.35 5.17
C ALA A 607 -2.94 7.37 5.55
N ALA A 608 -2.89 6.93 6.82
CA ALA A 608 -1.86 6.04 7.37
C ALA A 608 -2.43 4.89 8.25
N TYR A 609 -1.56 4.05 8.83
CA TYR A 609 -1.95 2.98 9.76
C TYR A 609 -0.94 2.79 10.90
N TYR A 610 -1.43 2.57 12.12
CA TYR A 610 -0.61 2.61 13.35
C TYR A 610 0.08 1.29 13.73
N ASN A 611 -0.52 0.16 13.37
CA ASN A 611 -0.18 -1.19 13.83
C ASN A 611 0.99 -1.85 13.08
N GLY A 612 1.55 -1.18 12.08
CA GLY A 612 2.66 -1.71 11.29
C GLY A 612 2.26 -2.87 10.36
N GLY A 613 3.27 -3.62 9.93
CA GLY A 613 3.12 -4.75 9.00
C GLY A 613 2.54 -4.37 7.63
N ASN A 614 2.04 -5.39 6.93
CA ASN A 614 1.36 -5.26 5.64
C ASN A 614 -0.14 -4.93 5.81
N ILE A 615 -0.76 -4.36 4.78
CA ILE A 615 -2.22 -4.26 4.63
C ILE A 615 -2.70 -5.55 3.93
N PRO A 616 -3.43 -6.49 4.56
CA PRO A 616 -3.80 -7.75 3.94
C PRO A 616 -4.66 -7.58 2.69
N LEU A 617 -5.52 -6.55 2.64
CA LEU A 617 -6.32 -6.23 1.44
C LEU A 617 -5.45 -5.96 0.20
N SER A 618 -4.18 -5.60 0.36
CA SER A 618 -3.25 -5.40 -0.76
C SER A 618 -2.88 -6.68 -1.52
N SER A 619 -2.93 -7.85 -0.89
CA SER A 619 -2.71 -9.12 -1.61
C SER A 619 -3.91 -9.52 -2.47
N LEU A 620 -5.10 -9.04 -2.10
CA LEU A 620 -6.39 -9.33 -2.73
C LEU A 620 -6.69 -8.32 -3.85
N LEU A 621 -6.32 -7.05 -3.65
CA LEU A 621 -6.49 -5.94 -4.59
C LEU A 621 -5.16 -5.23 -4.93
N PRO A 622 -4.11 -5.95 -5.41
CA PRO A 622 -2.77 -5.38 -5.65
C PRO A 622 -2.74 -4.27 -6.71
N ALA A 623 -3.67 -4.26 -7.68
CA ALA A 623 -3.76 -3.19 -8.67
C ALA A 623 -4.18 -1.83 -8.05
N LEU A 624 -4.84 -1.86 -6.89
CA LEU A 624 -5.36 -0.70 -6.18
C LEU A 624 -4.41 -0.28 -5.04
N HIS A 625 -3.90 -1.24 -4.26
CA HIS A 625 -2.90 -1.01 -3.22
C HIS A 625 -1.46 -1.05 -3.78
N ARG A 626 -1.11 -0.02 -4.55
CA ARG A 626 0.24 0.15 -5.08
C ARG A 626 1.23 0.56 -3.97
N LEU A 627 2.46 0.06 -4.06
CA LEU A 627 3.54 0.36 -3.12
C LEU A 627 4.13 1.75 -3.43
N PRO A 628 4.32 2.65 -2.46
CA PRO A 628 5.02 3.91 -2.69
C PRO A 628 6.49 3.60 -3.03
N TRP A 629 6.91 3.99 -4.23
CA TRP A 629 8.28 3.94 -4.68
C TRP A 629 8.86 5.36 -4.60
N VAL A 630 9.98 5.49 -3.92
CA VAL A 630 10.67 6.76 -3.71
C VAL A 630 12.07 6.68 -4.30
N PHE A 631 12.48 7.73 -4.98
CA PHE A 631 13.86 7.97 -5.37
C PHE A 631 14.24 9.42 -5.10
N THR A 632 15.54 9.72 -5.21
CA THR A 632 16.11 11.06 -5.00
C THR A 632 16.70 11.57 -6.30
N TYR A 633 16.46 12.84 -6.64
CA TYR A 633 17.07 13.47 -7.81
C TYR A 633 17.30 14.97 -7.58
N SER A 634 18.21 15.57 -8.35
CA SER A 634 18.45 17.01 -8.31
C SER A 634 18.68 17.60 -9.69
N SER A 635 18.29 18.86 -9.88
CA SER A 635 18.49 19.58 -11.14
C SER A 635 19.89 20.20 -11.28
N TRP A 636 20.85 19.80 -10.44
CA TRP A 636 22.19 20.41 -10.38
C TRP A 636 23.21 19.72 -11.30
N GLY A 637 22.88 18.53 -11.80
CA GLY A 637 23.68 17.83 -12.80
C GLY A 637 23.54 18.42 -14.21
N ASP A 638 24.41 17.99 -15.10
CA ASP A 638 24.42 18.31 -16.54
C ASP A 638 23.39 17.52 -17.37
N GLY A 639 22.46 16.82 -16.71
CA GLY A 639 21.49 15.92 -17.35
C GLY A 639 22.07 14.58 -17.81
N SER A 640 23.37 14.30 -17.59
CA SER A 640 24.03 13.07 -18.05
C SER A 640 23.47 11.77 -17.47
N TYR A 641 22.59 11.83 -16.47
CA TYR A 641 21.88 10.70 -15.87
C TYR A 641 20.37 10.66 -16.18
N ASP A 642 19.81 11.66 -16.87
CA ASP A 642 18.37 11.74 -17.13
C ASP A 642 17.86 10.51 -17.91
N TYR A 643 18.67 9.97 -18.82
CA TYR A 643 18.36 8.77 -19.59
C TYR A 643 18.21 7.50 -18.71
N MET A 644 18.91 7.43 -17.58
CA MET A 644 18.73 6.34 -16.60
C MET A 644 17.42 6.51 -15.82
N LEU A 645 17.17 7.73 -15.33
CA LEU A 645 15.96 8.06 -14.61
C LEU A 645 14.69 7.84 -15.47
N LYS A 646 14.74 8.19 -16.76
CA LYS A 646 13.66 7.93 -17.71
C LYS A 646 13.32 6.44 -17.80
N ALA A 647 14.34 5.58 -17.85
CA ALA A 647 14.16 4.12 -17.89
C ALA A 647 13.56 3.60 -16.56
N ALA A 648 14.03 4.09 -15.42
CA ALA A 648 13.49 3.74 -14.10
C ALA A 648 12.00 4.07 -14.01
N VAL A 649 11.61 5.31 -14.35
CA VAL A 649 10.21 5.78 -14.27
C VAL A 649 9.30 5.04 -15.26
N ARG A 650 9.70 4.91 -16.54
CA ARG A 650 8.88 4.22 -17.56
C ARG A 650 8.65 2.75 -17.23
N SER A 651 9.70 2.05 -16.80
CA SER A 651 9.59 0.64 -16.40
C SER A 651 8.72 0.48 -15.14
N ALA A 652 8.89 1.33 -14.12
CA ALA A 652 8.06 1.34 -12.91
C ALA A 652 6.57 1.49 -13.24
N LEU A 653 6.22 2.49 -14.08
CA LEU A 653 4.85 2.75 -14.49
C LEU A 653 4.24 1.57 -15.26
N ALA A 654 5.01 0.93 -16.14
CA ALA A 654 4.58 -0.24 -16.90
C ALA A 654 4.22 -1.45 -16.01
N THR A 655 4.86 -1.61 -14.83
CA THR A 655 4.48 -2.68 -13.88
C THR A 655 3.12 -2.48 -13.22
N ARG A 656 2.62 -1.24 -13.20
CA ARG A 656 1.37 -0.81 -12.54
C ARG A 656 1.27 -1.16 -11.04
N SER A 657 2.38 -1.50 -10.37
CA SER A 657 2.40 -1.88 -8.95
C SER A 657 2.92 -0.80 -8.00
N LEU A 658 3.49 0.29 -8.55
CA LEU A 658 4.17 1.35 -7.81
C LEU A 658 3.44 2.70 -7.92
N VAL A 659 3.65 3.57 -6.92
CA VAL A 659 3.30 5.00 -6.98
C VAL A 659 4.61 5.81 -6.88
N PRO A 660 5.01 6.54 -7.92
CA PRO A 660 6.33 7.20 -7.95
C PRO A 660 6.36 8.55 -7.20
N TYR A 661 7.33 8.69 -6.31
CA TYR A 661 7.69 9.92 -5.60
C TYR A 661 9.17 10.25 -5.83
N CYS A 662 9.46 11.49 -6.20
CA CYS A 662 10.83 11.99 -6.26
C CYS A 662 11.05 12.97 -5.12
N VAL A 663 11.94 12.66 -4.18
CA VAL A 663 12.52 13.66 -3.28
C VAL A 663 13.45 14.51 -4.13
N PHE A 664 13.06 15.76 -4.39
CA PHE A 664 13.68 16.60 -5.42
C PHE A 664 14.31 17.85 -4.81
N SER A 665 15.54 18.17 -5.20
CA SER A 665 16.18 19.46 -4.88
C SER A 665 16.63 20.19 -6.14
N GLY A 666 16.47 21.51 -6.15
CA GLY A 666 16.85 22.37 -7.27
C GLY A 666 15.63 23.00 -7.95
N ASP A 667 15.78 23.31 -9.22
CA ASP A 667 14.82 24.08 -9.99
C ASP A 667 13.66 23.21 -10.49
N LEU A 668 12.46 23.49 -9.99
CA LEU A 668 11.21 22.83 -10.42
C LEU A 668 10.79 23.21 -11.84
N SER A 669 11.35 24.27 -12.42
CA SER A 669 11.17 24.62 -13.84
C SER A 669 12.16 23.95 -14.78
N SER A 670 13.09 23.14 -14.26
CA SER A 670 14.03 22.37 -15.08
C SER A 670 13.30 21.37 -16.00
N PRO A 671 13.87 21.04 -17.18
CA PRO A 671 13.25 20.10 -18.12
C PRO A 671 12.96 18.73 -17.50
N ILE A 672 13.85 18.23 -16.64
CA ILE A 672 13.67 16.92 -15.99
C ILE A 672 12.57 16.95 -14.90
N ALA A 673 12.42 18.05 -14.16
CA ALA A 673 11.31 18.22 -13.22
C ALA A 673 9.96 18.25 -13.96
N SER A 674 9.90 19.00 -15.07
CA SER A 674 8.70 19.05 -15.92
C SER A 674 8.36 17.67 -16.49
N TRP A 675 9.36 16.96 -17.03
CA TRP A 675 9.18 15.60 -17.55
C TRP A 675 8.68 14.61 -16.47
N LEU A 676 9.25 14.65 -15.26
CA LEU A 676 8.81 13.80 -14.15
C LEU A 676 7.34 14.06 -13.79
N ALA A 677 6.93 15.33 -13.68
CA ALA A 677 5.55 15.70 -13.40
C ALA A 677 4.60 15.24 -14.53
N GLU A 678 5.01 15.37 -15.80
CA GLU A 678 4.26 14.86 -16.96
C GLU A 678 4.10 13.32 -16.97
N GLN A 679 5.07 12.58 -16.41
CA GLN A 679 4.93 11.12 -16.19
C GLN A 679 4.09 10.76 -14.95
N GLY A 680 3.52 11.73 -14.24
CA GLY A 680 2.75 11.50 -13.01
C GLY A 680 3.60 11.19 -11.77
N VAL A 681 4.89 11.55 -11.77
CA VAL A 681 5.74 11.46 -10.58
C VAL A 681 5.41 12.61 -9.63
N THR A 682 5.15 12.30 -8.37
CA THR A 682 4.94 13.34 -7.35
C THR A 682 6.29 13.90 -6.93
N LEU A 683 6.57 15.15 -7.31
CA LEU A 683 7.78 15.87 -6.87
C LEU A 683 7.60 16.39 -5.44
N LEU A 684 8.41 15.86 -4.52
CA LEU A 684 8.52 16.31 -3.14
C LEU A 684 9.72 17.24 -3.04
N HIS A 685 9.50 18.54 -3.27
CA HIS A 685 10.56 19.53 -3.15
C HIS A 685 11.11 19.56 -1.72
N HIS A 686 12.41 19.31 -1.58
CA HIS A 686 13.07 19.13 -0.30
C HIS A 686 14.41 19.88 -0.26
N SER A 687 14.68 20.53 0.88
CA SER A 687 15.94 21.20 1.17
C SER A 687 16.49 20.67 2.49
N PRO A 688 17.52 19.80 2.48
CA PRO A 688 17.99 19.14 3.70
C PRO A 688 18.58 20.13 4.72
N ALA A 689 18.05 20.13 5.95
CA ALA A 689 18.49 21.03 7.01
C ALA A 689 19.95 20.82 7.46
N TRP A 690 20.53 19.65 7.14
CA TRP A 690 21.93 19.33 7.43
C TRP A 690 22.91 19.72 6.31
N ARG A 691 22.45 20.24 5.16
CA ARG A 691 23.27 20.46 3.95
C ARG A 691 24.62 21.10 4.24
N ASP A 692 24.62 22.25 4.91
CA ASP A 692 25.84 23.04 5.11
C ASP A 692 26.82 22.34 6.08
N LYS A 693 26.29 21.68 7.13
CA LYS A 693 27.09 20.88 8.08
C LYS A 693 27.72 19.67 7.37
N LEU A 694 26.96 18.95 6.54
CA LEU A 694 27.46 17.82 5.77
C LEU A 694 28.56 18.25 4.79
N VAL A 695 28.36 19.36 4.06
CA VAL A 695 29.34 19.89 3.11
C VAL A 695 30.61 20.37 3.82
N ALA A 696 30.49 21.00 4.99
CA ALA A 696 31.64 21.39 5.80
C ALA A 696 32.44 20.16 6.30
N LEU A 697 31.74 19.14 6.79
CA LEU A 697 32.36 17.89 7.27
C LEU A 697 33.05 17.11 6.14
N ALA A 698 32.44 17.06 4.95
CA ALA A 698 33.05 16.43 3.79
C ALA A 698 34.31 17.17 3.33
N LYS A 699 34.28 18.51 3.30
CA LYS A 699 35.42 19.35 2.86
C LYS A 699 36.67 19.16 3.71
N SER A 700 36.55 18.85 5.01
CA SER A 700 37.71 18.68 5.90
C SER A 700 38.58 17.46 5.55
N LYS A 701 37.97 16.39 5.00
CA LYS A 701 38.64 15.14 4.58
C LYS A 701 38.51 14.82 3.08
N ALA A 702 37.93 15.71 2.26
CA ALA A 702 37.65 15.42 0.84
C ALA A 702 38.88 14.92 0.06
N LYS A 703 40.06 15.48 0.33
CA LYS A 703 41.33 15.07 -0.32
C LYS A 703 41.74 13.63 0.00
N THR A 704 41.50 13.14 1.22
CA THR A 704 41.80 11.74 1.58
C THR A 704 40.69 10.81 1.08
N ASN A 705 39.44 11.26 1.17
CA ASN A 705 38.27 10.39 0.98
C ASN A 705 37.87 10.22 -0.50
N VAL A 706 38.33 11.07 -1.41
CA VAL A 706 38.05 10.96 -2.87
C VAL A 706 38.57 9.66 -3.50
N HIS A 707 39.56 9.01 -2.89
CA HIS A 707 40.04 7.69 -3.31
C HIS A 707 39.08 6.55 -2.93
N HIS A 708 38.22 6.75 -1.93
CA HIS A 708 37.20 5.77 -1.52
C HIS A 708 35.88 5.94 -2.28
N SER A 709 35.57 7.13 -2.77
CA SER A 709 34.40 7.36 -3.63
C SER A 709 34.52 8.63 -4.47
N HIS A 710 34.06 8.54 -5.72
CA HIS A 710 33.95 9.69 -6.62
C HIS A 710 32.95 10.75 -6.12
N LEU A 711 32.04 10.40 -5.19
CA LEU A 711 31.05 11.31 -4.62
C LEU A 711 31.68 12.50 -3.87
N PHE A 712 32.88 12.33 -3.32
CA PHE A 712 33.63 13.41 -2.66
C PHE A 712 34.16 14.48 -3.64
N LYS A 713 34.06 14.27 -4.96
CA LYS A 713 34.50 15.26 -5.98
C LYS A 713 33.60 16.49 -6.07
N SER A 714 32.31 16.36 -5.72
CA SER A 714 31.33 17.46 -5.84
C SER A 714 30.44 17.53 -4.59
N PRO A 715 30.33 18.70 -3.93
CA PRO A 715 29.37 18.92 -2.84
C PRO A 715 27.93 18.59 -3.22
N ASP A 716 27.52 18.89 -4.46
CA ASP A 716 26.15 18.69 -4.90
C ASP A 716 25.85 17.22 -5.21
N ALA A 717 26.83 16.45 -5.70
CA ALA A 717 26.70 14.99 -5.84
C ALA A 717 26.58 14.32 -4.46
N LEU A 718 27.39 14.76 -3.49
CA LEU A 718 27.34 14.28 -2.12
C LEU A 718 26.01 14.60 -1.43
N VAL A 719 25.53 15.85 -1.52
CA VAL A 719 24.23 16.26 -0.97
C VAL A 719 23.09 15.47 -1.62
N SER A 720 23.11 15.31 -2.95
CA SER A 720 22.11 14.51 -3.68
C SER A 720 22.10 13.05 -3.22
N THR A 721 23.27 12.47 -2.96
CA THR A 721 23.40 11.11 -2.42
C THR A 721 22.73 10.98 -1.04
N PHE A 722 23.03 11.93 -0.15
CA PHE A 722 22.53 11.91 1.24
C PHE A 722 21.05 12.28 1.39
N GLN A 723 20.37 12.84 0.37
CA GLN A 723 18.92 13.14 0.45
C GLN A 723 18.08 11.94 0.92
N ARG A 724 18.50 10.70 0.63
CA ARG A 724 17.80 9.47 1.03
C ARG A 724 17.74 9.25 2.55
N VAL A 725 18.58 9.92 3.34
CA VAL A 725 18.50 9.83 4.81
C VAL A 725 17.31 10.61 5.38
N ASP A 726 16.73 11.51 4.59
CA ASP A 726 15.60 12.36 5.00
C ASP A 726 14.23 11.75 4.66
N LEU A 727 14.17 10.60 4.00
CA LEU A 727 12.92 9.85 3.76
C LEU A 727 11.95 9.81 4.97
N PRO A 728 12.40 9.55 6.23
CA PRO A 728 11.50 9.62 7.39
C PRO A 728 10.93 11.01 7.68
N VAL A 729 11.59 12.10 7.31
CA VAL A 729 11.21 13.48 7.69
C VAL A 729 10.63 14.32 6.53
N VAL A 730 10.65 13.83 5.29
CA VAL A 730 9.96 14.49 4.16
C VAL A 730 8.44 14.50 4.38
N PRO A 731 7.76 15.67 4.42
CA PRO A 731 6.34 15.77 4.77
C PRO A 731 5.40 14.91 3.91
N GLY A 732 5.61 14.86 2.59
CA GLY A 732 4.80 14.05 1.67
C GLY A 732 4.85 12.54 1.90
N LEU A 733 5.89 12.05 2.60
CA LEU A 733 6.07 10.64 2.94
C LEU A 733 5.56 10.29 4.34
N MET A 734 5.12 11.27 5.15
CA MET A 734 4.74 11.03 6.55
C MET A 734 3.55 10.07 6.72
N GLN A 735 2.69 9.94 5.71
CA GLN A 735 1.55 9.01 5.70
C GLN A 735 1.93 7.53 5.47
N TYR A 736 3.18 7.24 5.11
CA TYR A 736 3.62 5.90 4.75
C TYR A 736 4.39 5.22 5.89
N THR A 737 3.96 3.99 6.19
CA THR A 737 4.67 3.08 7.09
C THR A 737 5.87 2.46 6.39
N TYR A 738 5.67 1.93 5.19
CA TYR A 738 6.72 1.36 4.34
C TYR A 738 6.78 2.04 2.98
N VAL A 739 8.00 2.24 2.48
CA VAL A 739 8.28 2.67 1.10
C VAL A 739 9.42 1.86 0.51
N LEU A 740 9.38 1.61 -0.80
CA LEU A 740 10.53 1.09 -1.54
C LEU A 740 11.39 2.28 -1.99
N TYR A 741 12.64 2.36 -1.53
CA TYR A 741 13.61 3.29 -2.06
C TYR A 741 14.46 2.64 -3.17
N THR A 742 14.74 3.37 -4.24
CA THR A 742 15.80 3.03 -5.20
C THR A 742 16.65 4.25 -5.57
N ASP A 743 17.88 3.99 -6.03
CA ASP A 743 18.63 4.90 -6.89
C ASP A 743 17.87 5.16 -8.22
N ALA A 744 18.26 6.21 -8.92
CA ALA A 744 17.65 6.64 -10.19
C ALA A 744 18.14 5.84 -11.42
N ASP A 745 19.04 4.87 -11.24
CA ASP A 745 19.69 4.07 -12.28
C ASP A 745 19.29 2.58 -12.25
N VAL A 746 18.06 2.34 -11.81
CA VAL A 746 17.39 1.04 -11.86
C VAL A 746 16.47 0.92 -13.08
N TYR A 747 16.00 -0.30 -13.36
CA TYR A 747 14.72 -0.49 -14.04
C TYR A 747 13.97 -1.70 -13.50
N PHE A 748 12.64 -1.66 -13.64
CA PHE A 748 11.73 -2.66 -13.12
C PHE A 748 11.40 -3.70 -14.19
N ARG A 749 11.68 -4.96 -13.89
CA ARG A 749 11.44 -6.12 -14.77
C ARG A 749 10.13 -6.83 -14.45
N GLN A 750 9.69 -6.75 -13.19
CA GLN A 750 8.48 -7.39 -12.68
C GLN A 750 7.74 -6.42 -11.75
N PRO A 751 6.42 -6.59 -11.56
CA PRO A 751 5.70 -5.96 -10.46
C PRO A 751 6.37 -6.20 -9.11
N VAL A 752 6.46 -5.14 -8.32
CA VAL A 752 6.97 -5.18 -6.93
C VAL A 752 5.87 -4.68 -6.00
N ARG A 753 5.52 -5.52 -5.03
CA ARG A 753 4.41 -5.35 -4.07
C ARG A 753 4.91 -5.56 -2.65
N MET A 754 4.18 -5.04 -1.67
CA MET A 754 4.53 -5.15 -0.24
C MET A 754 4.70 -6.61 0.24
N GLY A 755 3.93 -7.56 -0.31
CA GLY A 755 4.05 -8.98 0.02
C GLY A 755 5.24 -9.71 -0.62
N ASP A 756 5.87 -9.14 -1.66
CA ASP A 756 6.93 -9.81 -2.42
C ASP A 756 8.27 -9.86 -1.66
N PHE A 757 8.41 -9.04 -0.61
CA PHE A 757 9.59 -8.95 0.27
C PHE A 757 9.64 -10.08 1.32
N GLY A 758 8.58 -10.90 1.42
CA GLY A 758 8.44 -11.90 2.47
C GLY A 758 8.02 -11.28 3.82
N LEU A 759 7.98 -12.13 4.85
CA LEU A 759 7.64 -11.74 6.22
C LEU A 759 8.61 -12.39 7.22
N PRO A 760 8.93 -11.76 8.36
CA PRO A 760 8.46 -10.44 8.81
C PRO A 760 8.96 -9.29 7.91
N LEU A 761 8.39 -8.09 8.05
CA LEU A 761 8.88 -6.88 7.37
C LEU A 761 10.02 -6.23 8.17
N PRO A 762 10.93 -5.47 7.53
CA PRO A 762 12.08 -4.88 8.21
C PRO A 762 11.69 -3.95 9.34
N ARG A 763 12.38 -4.08 10.48
CA ARG A 763 12.17 -3.23 11.67
C ARG A 763 12.53 -1.77 11.42
N SER A 764 13.55 -1.49 10.62
CA SER A 764 14.01 -0.14 10.27
C SER A 764 14.22 0.01 8.76
N LEU A 765 15.09 -0.80 8.17
CA LEU A 765 15.24 -0.95 6.72
C LEU A 765 15.90 -2.29 6.37
N SER A 766 15.78 -2.73 5.12
CA SER A 766 16.49 -3.91 4.59
C SER A 766 17.19 -3.59 3.28
N MET A 767 18.49 -3.92 3.22
CA MET A 767 19.38 -3.73 2.07
C MET A 767 19.90 -5.08 1.58
N SER A 768 20.42 -5.13 0.35
CA SER A 768 20.94 -6.36 -0.27
C SER A 768 22.46 -6.30 -0.41
N TYR A 769 23.14 -7.43 -0.58
CA TYR A 769 24.61 -7.47 -0.72
C TYR A 769 25.18 -6.47 -1.72
N GLU A 770 26.39 -5.99 -1.43
CA GLU A 770 27.13 -5.01 -2.24
C GLU A 770 27.77 -5.67 -3.49
N PHE A 771 29.04 -6.07 -3.39
CA PHE A 771 29.75 -6.82 -4.44
C PHE A 771 29.75 -8.32 -4.12
N LEU A 772 30.31 -8.67 -2.97
CA LEU A 772 30.38 -10.01 -2.40
C LEU A 772 29.13 -10.33 -1.58
N GLU A 773 28.86 -11.61 -1.34
CA GLU A 773 27.72 -12.07 -0.53
C GLU A 773 28.01 -12.00 0.97
N SER A 774 28.44 -10.80 1.39
CA SER A 774 28.83 -10.45 2.75
C SER A 774 28.39 -9.02 3.06
N PHE A 775 28.29 -8.69 4.34
CA PHE A 775 28.15 -7.32 4.82
C PHE A 775 29.49 -6.55 4.60
N PRO A 776 29.50 -5.23 4.32
CA PRO A 776 28.35 -4.30 4.21
C PRO A 776 27.49 -4.47 2.95
N TYR A 777 26.30 -3.88 2.98
CA TYR A 777 25.26 -4.01 1.95
C TYR A 777 25.08 -2.74 1.11
N ASN A 778 24.46 -2.90 -0.05
CA ASN A 778 24.17 -1.83 -1.01
C ASN A 778 22.97 -0.97 -0.58
N ALA A 779 23.14 0.36 -0.56
CA ALA A 779 22.08 1.32 -0.22
C ALA A 779 21.29 1.85 -1.44
N GLY A 780 21.54 1.31 -2.63
CA GLY A 780 20.86 1.71 -3.87
C GLY A 780 19.49 1.07 -4.09
N VAL A 781 19.14 0.03 -3.35
CA VAL A 781 17.75 -0.43 -3.20
C VAL A 781 17.50 -0.90 -1.78
N PHE A 782 16.49 -0.34 -1.12
CA PHE A 782 16.05 -0.81 0.20
C PHE A 782 14.55 -0.63 0.44
N LEU A 783 13.97 -1.53 1.23
CA LEU A 783 12.64 -1.36 1.80
C LEU A 783 12.78 -0.65 3.15
N ALA A 784 12.15 0.52 3.31
CA ALA A 784 12.29 1.41 4.46
C ALA A 784 11.04 1.43 5.34
N HIS A 785 11.20 1.29 6.66
CA HIS A 785 10.15 1.45 7.66
C HIS A 785 10.20 2.87 8.26
N LEU A 786 9.47 3.81 7.66
CA LEU A 786 9.62 5.24 7.95
C LEU A 786 9.32 5.63 9.41
N PRO A 787 8.31 5.08 10.12
CA PRO A 787 8.10 5.37 11.54
C PRO A 787 9.29 5.01 12.43
N ALA A 788 9.95 3.87 12.20
CA ALA A 788 11.13 3.48 12.96
C ALA A 788 12.35 4.35 12.60
N MET A 789 12.59 4.58 11.30
CA MET A 789 13.64 5.50 10.85
C MET A 789 13.44 6.91 11.44
N ARG A 790 12.20 7.41 11.50
CA ARG A 790 11.83 8.71 12.09
C ARG A 790 12.08 8.76 13.59
N SER A 791 11.76 7.70 14.32
CA SER A 791 12.08 7.58 15.75
C SER A 791 13.60 7.57 16.00
N ALA A 792 14.38 6.99 15.09
CA ALA A 792 15.83 6.90 15.20
C ALA A 792 16.58 8.11 14.60
N TYR A 793 15.91 8.91 13.77
CA TYR A 793 16.52 9.99 12.97
C TYR A 793 17.38 10.98 13.78
N PRO A 794 17.00 11.45 14.98
CA PRO A 794 17.86 12.33 15.77
C PRO A 794 19.18 11.67 16.20
N ALA A 795 19.17 10.36 16.49
CA ALA A 795 20.37 9.60 16.83
C ALA A 795 21.22 9.30 15.58
N PHE A 796 20.58 8.95 14.47
CA PHE A 796 21.24 8.77 13.17
C PHE A 796 21.98 10.04 12.74
N MET A 797 21.31 11.19 12.76
CA MET A 797 21.90 12.48 12.38
C MET A 797 23.05 12.90 13.31
N ARG A 798 22.97 12.59 14.61
CA ARG A 798 24.08 12.82 15.55
C ARG A 798 25.30 11.96 15.21
N MET A 799 25.10 10.68 14.89
CA MET A 799 26.19 9.79 14.46
C MET A 799 26.79 10.22 13.12
N LEU A 800 25.94 10.62 12.16
CA LEU A 800 26.36 11.06 10.83
C LEU A 800 27.19 12.34 10.86
N LEU A 801 26.69 13.38 11.55
CA LEU A 801 27.33 14.70 11.58
C LEU A 801 28.47 14.81 12.60
N GLY A 802 28.58 13.87 13.54
CA GLY A 802 29.70 13.73 14.46
C GLY A 802 30.78 12.75 13.98
N ASN A 803 30.83 12.43 12.68
CA ASN A 803 31.85 11.52 12.12
C ASN A 803 33.09 12.29 11.63
N ASP A 804 34.10 12.41 12.50
CA ASP A 804 35.37 13.12 12.22
C ASP A 804 36.19 12.54 11.05
N GLU A 805 35.86 11.34 10.57
CA GLU A 805 36.44 10.77 9.33
C GLU A 805 35.78 11.27 8.04
N GLY A 806 35.05 12.38 8.12
CA GLY A 806 34.58 13.12 6.95
C GLY A 806 33.69 12.28 6.04
N LEU A 807 32.72 11.60 6.64
CA LEU A 807 31.73 10.72 5.98
C LEU A 807 32.32 9.43 5.36
N TYR A 808 33.54 9.05 5.72
CA TYR A 808 34.00 7.67 5.57
C TYR A 808 33.68 6.86 6.84
N PHE A 809 33.23 5.62 6.68
CA PHE A 809 32.88 4.75 7.81
C PHE A 809 33.69 3.46 7.71
N THR A 810 34.79 3.38 8.46
CA THR A 810 35.71 2.24 8.50
C THR A 810 34.97 0.91 8.68
N ASN A 811 35.22 -0.05 7.78
CA ASN A 811 34.55 -1.35 7.66
C ASN A 811 33.08 -1.34 7.15
N TYR A 812 32.45 -0.19 6.99
CA TYR A 812 31.05 -0.06 6.50
C TYR A 812 30.95 0.57 5.10
N GLY A 813 31.96 1.34 4.68
CA GLY A 813 32.05 1.97 3.36
C GLY A 813 31.95 3.50 3.39
N PRO A 814 31.93 4.15 2.22
CA PRO A 814 31.82 5.60 2.11
C PRO A 814 30.37 6.10 2.23
N ALA A 815 30.23 7.40 2.53
CA ALA A 815 29.01 8.18 2.38
C ALA A 815 27.78 7.62 3.11
N ASP A 816 26.60 7.77 2.51
CA ASP A 816 25.29 7.36 3.00
C ASP A 816 25.23 5.83 3.23
N GLN A 817 25.78 5.04 2.31
CA GLN A 817 25.83 3.59 2.41
C GLN A 817 26.63 3.17 3.65
N GLY A 818 27.78 3.79 3.90
CA GLY A 818 28.56 3.57 5.12
C GLY A 818 27.80 3.98 6.38
N ALA A 819 27.10 5.12 6.35
CA ALA A 819 26.30 5.61 7.48
C ALA A 819 25.13 4.67 7.81
N LEU A 820 24.38 4.22 6.80
CA LEU A 820 23.24 3.32 6.94
C LEU A 820 23.69 1.94 7.43
N ASN A 821 24.74 1.37 6.84
CA ASN A 821 25.30 0.09 7.28
C ASN A 821 25.78 0.17 8.74
N LYS A 822 26.48 1.24 9.14
CA LYS A 822 26.97 1.40 10.53
C LYS A 822 25.83 1.58 11.54
N PHE A 823 24.84 2.41 11.23
CA PHE A 823 23.79 2.73 12.20
C PHE A 823 22.73 1.62 12.34
N TYR A 824 22.36 0.97 11.23
CA TYR A 824 21.33 -0.06 11.19
C TYR A 824 21.89 -1.49 11.13
N GLU A 825 23.17 -1.70 11.47
CA GLU A 825 23.87 -2.99 11.31
C GLU A 825 23.08 -4.19 11.85
N ALA A 826 22.54 -4.07 13.07
CA ALA A 826 21.81 -5.17 13.72
C ALA A 826 20.54 -5.57 12.97
N ASP A 827 19.74 -4.59 12.54
CA ASP A 827 18.51 -4.85 11.77
C ASP A 827 18.82 -5.34 10.36
N LEU A 828 19.83 -4.74 9.70
CA LEU A 828 20.30 -5.16 8.38
C LEU A 828 20.77 -6.61 8.38
N ARG A 829 21.58 -7.02 9.36
CA ARG A 829 22.04 -8.41 9.50
C ARG A 829 20.91 -9.36 9.85
N ALA A 830 19.89 -8.91 10.58
CA ALA A 830 18.71 -9.71 10.89
C ALA A 830 17.78 -9.91 9.68
N GLN A 831 17.72 -8.95 8.75
CA GLN A 831 16.85 -9.02 7.57
C GLN A 831 17.51 -8.46 6.30
N LEU A 832 18.11 -9.36 5.53
CA LEU A 832 18.63 -9.09 4.18
C LEU A 832 17.48 -8.92 3.17
N LEU A 833 17.56 -7.90 2.31
CA LEU A 833 16.71 -7.79 1.12
C LEU A 833 17.16 -8.84 0.07
N PRO A 834 16.27 -9.69 -0.48
CA PRO A 834 16.66 -10.67 -1.51
C PRO A 834 17.31 -10.03 -2.74
N GLN A 835 18.39 -10.64 -3.27
CA GLN A 835 19.16 -10.12 -4.42
C GLN A 835 18.31 -9.84 -5.67
N ARG A 836 17.17 -10.51 -5.85
CA ARG A 836 16.24 -10.26 -6.96
C ARG A 836 15.67 -8.83 -7.01
N PHE A 837 15.74 -8.09 -5.89
CA PHE A 837 15.36 -6.69 -5.78
C PHE A 837 16.54 -5.71 -5.93
N ASN A 838 17.77 -6.21 -6.09
CA ASN A 838 18.97 -5.40 -6.31
C ASN A 838 19.95 -6.19 -7.18
N ALA A 839 19.44 -6.70 -8.30
CA ALA A 839 20.21 -7.50 -9.24
C ALA A 839 21.17 -6.59 -10.01
N LYS A 840 22.37 -7.10 -10.33
CA LYS A 840 23.47 -6.28 -10.88
C LYS A 840 23.93 -6.80 -12.24
N PRO A 841 24.26 -5.92 -13.21
CA PRO A 841 24.53 -6.33 -14.60
C PRO A 841 25.82 -7.14 -14.79
N TYR A 842 26.74 -7.09 -13.82
CA TYR A 842 27.99 -7.87 -13.80
C TYR A 842 27.86 -9.24 -13.10
N ARG A 843 26.64 -9.67 -12.76
CA ARG A 843 26.35 -11.04 -12.34
C ARG A 843 25.70 -11.83 -13.50
N ALA A 844 25.52 -13.13 -13.32
CA ALA A 844 24.71 -13.94 -14.24
C ALA A 844 23.26 -13.40 -14.31
N VAL A 845 22.56 -13.65 -15.43
CA VAL A 845 21.16 -13.26 -15.59
C VAL A 845 20.30 -14.03 -14.60
N ASP A 846 19.53 -13.30 -13.78
CA ASP A 846 18.51 -13.86 -12.90
C ASP A 846 17.13 -13.66 -13.56
N PRO A 847 16.44 -14.73 -14.01
CA PRO A 847 15.10 -14.61 -14.58
C PRO A 847 14.07 -14.16 -13.53
N GLY A 848 14.34 -14.34 -12.24
CA GLY A 848 13.51 -13.90 -11.11
C GLY A 848 13.79 -12.46 -10.64
N ALA A 849 14.80 -11.78 -11.19
CA ALA A 849 15.12 -10.39 -10.84
C ALA A 849 13.96 -9.47 -11.20
N ALA A 850 13.41 -8.81 -10.19
CA ALA A 850 12.31 -7.86 -10.29
C ALA A 850 12.81 -6.42 -10.51
N ILE A 851 13.99 -6.08 -9.96
CA ILE A 851 14.65 -4.79 -10.12
C ILE A 851 16.10 -5.07 -10.51
N LEU A 852 16.54 -4.53 -11.64
CA LEU A 852 17.96 -4.42 -11.96
C LEU A 852 18.45 -3.02 -11.57
N HIS A 853 19.58 -2.96 -10.91
CA HIS A 853 20.30 -1.74 -10.55
C HIS A 853 21.62 -1.72 -11.33
N PHE A 854 21.87 -0.66 -12.12
CA PHE A 854 23.15 -0.44 -12.81
C PHE A 854 24.25 0.03 -11.85
N HIS A 855 24.44 -0.73 -10.78
CA HIS A 855 25.47 -0.50 -9.77
C HIS A 855 26.87 -0.52 -10.41
N GLY A 856 27.74 0.42 -10.05
CA GLY A 856 29.04 0.59 -10.70
C GLY A 856 28.91 1.19 -12.12
N PRO A 857 29.46 0.56 -13.18
CA PRO A 857 29.50 1.13 -14.52
C PRO A 857 28.10 1.44 -15.09
N LYS A 858 27.90 2.66 -15.57
CA LYS A 858 26.68 3.06 -16.29
C LYS A 858 26.79 2.68 -17.77
N PRO A 859 25.67 2.62 -18.52
CA PRO A 859 25.69 2.37 -19.97
C PRO A 859 26.71 3.22 -20.75
N HIS A 860 26.89 4.50 -20.42
CA HIS A 860 27.91 5.34 -21.07
C HIS A 860 29.36 4.97 -20.71
N ASP A 861 29.62 4.41 -19.52
CA ASP A 861 30.95 3.92 -19.12
C ASP A 861 31.29 2.62 -19.83
N LEU A 862 30.29 1.75 -20.00
CA LEU A 862 30.41 0.52 -20.80
C LEU A 862 30.78 0.85 -22.25
N LEU A 863 30.14 1.86 -22.86
CA LEU A 863 30.51 2.33 -24.20
C LEU A 863 31.92 2.95 -24.23
N ARG A 864 32.29 3.76 -23.22
CA ARG A 864 33.66 4.32 -23.10
C ARG A 864 34.71 3.22 -23.01
N TYR A 865 34.43 2.14 -22.29
CA TYR A 865 35.31 0.98 -22.20
C TYR A 865 35.47 0.27 -23.55
N LEU A 866 34.42 0.16 -24.37
CA LEU A 866 34.54 -0.42 -25.73
C LEU A 866 35.35 0.46 -26.69
N ASP A 867 35.22 1.77 -26.56
CA ASP A 867 35.87 2.76 -27.40
C ASP A 867 37.37 2.91 -27.03
N SER A 868 37.75 2.76 -25.76
CA SER A 868 39.09 3.11 -25.23
C SER A 868 39.82 2.05 -24.39
N GLY A 869 39.12 1.04 -23.86
CA GLY A 869 39.63 0.09 -22.86
C GLY A 869 39.66 0.62 -21.43
N ALA A 870 39.39 1.91 -21.21
CA ALA A 870 39.35 2.49 -19.87
C ALA A 870 38.04 2.15 -19.15
N CYS A 871 38.15 1.61 -17.93
CA CYS A 871 37.03 1.42 -17.01
C CYS A 871 37.37 2.02 -15.64
N ASP A 872 36.61 3.03 -15.22
CA ASP A 872 36.76 3.67 -13.90
C ASP A 872 36.35 2.74 -12.73
N PHE A 873 35.84 1.54 -13.05
CA PHE A 873 35.27 0.56 -12.14
C PHE A 873 36.03 -0.79 -12.17
N PHE A 874 37.35 -0.75 -12.40
CA PHE A 874 38.22 -1.94 -12.46
C PHE A 874 37.71 -2.97 -13.50
N THR A 875 37.58 -4.25 -13.14
CA THR A 875 37.11 -5.34 -14.01
C THR A 875 35.58 -5.40 -14.14
N LEU A 876 34.82 -4.44 -13.58
CA LEU A 876 33.36 -4.49 -13.65
C LEU A 876 32.82 -4.24 -15.07
N CYS A 877 33.41 -3.33 -15.85
CA CYS A 877 32.97 -3.11 -17.24
C CYS A 877 33.12 -4.38 -18.09
N GLU A 878 34.23 -5.10 -17.91
CA GLU A 878 34.47 -6.41 -18.49
C GLU A 878 33.42 -7.44 -18.01
N SER A 879 33.24 -7.54 -16.69
CA SER A 879 32.33 -8.50 -16.06
C SER A 879 30.88 -8.34 -16.53
N VAL A 880 30.43 -7.12 -16.85
CA VAL A 880 29.13 -6.85 -17.47
C VAL A 880 29.01 -7.57 -18.83
N PHE A 881 29.98 -7.40 -19.72
CA PHE A 881 29.95 -8.04 -21.05
C PHE A 881 30.18 -9.56 -21.02
N LEU A 882 30.92 -10.08 -20.05
CA LEU A 882 31.16 -11.52 -19.90
C LEU A 882 30.05 -12.28 -19.17
N SER A 883 29.14 -11.58 -18.48
CA SER A 883 28.09 -12.19 -17.64
C SER A 883 26.68 -11.97 -18.22
N GLY A 884 25.76 -11.33 -17.50
CA GLY A 884 24.39 -11.08 -17.93
C GLY A 884 24.12 -9.71 -18.58
N GLY A 885 25.13 -8.86 -18.68
CA GLY A 885 24.97 -7.44 -19.04
C GLY A 885 24.29 -7.18 -20.37
N CYS A 886 24.54 -8.01 -21.39
CA CYS A 886 23.93 -7.83 -22.70
C CYS A 886 22.43 -8.11 -22.73
N ALA A 887 21.95 -9.11 -21.98
CA ALA A 887 20.52 -9.40 -21.85
C ALA A 887 19.79 -8.23 -21.17
N TYR A 888 20.33 -7.77 -20.04
CA TYR A 888 19.79 -6.63 -19.30
C TYR A 888 19.90 -5.30 -20.06
N GLY A 889 21.00 -5.07 -20.79
CA GLY A 889 21.20 -3.87 -21.60
C GLY A 889 20.19 -3.76 -22.74
N ARG A 890 19.84 -4.88 -23.38
CA ARG A 890 18.74 -4.95 -24.35
C ARG A 890 17.39 -4.60 -23.74
N GLU A 891 17.01 -5.27 -22.65
CA GLU A 891 15.75 -4.98 -21.93
C GLU A 891 15.67 -3.51 -21.52
N TRP A 892 16.73 -2.98 -20.92
CA TRP A 892 16.85 -1.57 -20.51
C TRP A 892 16.69 -0.61 -21.70
N SER A 893 17.34 -0.89 -22.83
CA SER A 893 17.27 -0.04 -24.03
C SER A 893 15.85 0.13 -24.59
N GLY A 894 14.96 -0.84 -24.33
CA GLY A 894 13.55 -0.77 -24.72
C GLY A 894 12.74 0.31 -23.99
N TRP A 895 13.21 0.76 -22.82
CA TRP A 895 12.56 1.83 -22.05
C TRP A 895 12.97 3.24 -22.48
N VAL A 896 14.12 3.37 -23.14
CA VAL A 896 14.68 4.65 -23.63
C VAL A 896 15.23 4.54 -25.05
N PRO A 897 14.43 4.07 -26.03
CA PRO A 897 14.88 3.81 -27.40
C PRO A 897 15.29 5.08 -28.16
N GLU A 898 14.93 6.27 -27.69
CA GLU A 898 15.33 7.55 -28.24
C GLU A 898 16.75 7.99 -27.84
N GLU A 899 17.33 7.38 -26.79
CA GLU A 899 18.59 7.81 -26.21
C GLU A 899 19.78 7.14 -26.94
N ALA A 900 20.71 7.95 -27.46
CA ALA A 900 21.83 7.43 -28.28
C ALA A 900 22.70 6.39 -27.55
N THR A 901 22.85 6.53 -26.23
CA THR A 901 23.53 5.55 -25.36
C THR A 901 22.81 4.20 -25.36
N ALA A 902 21.48 4.19 -25.37
CA ALA A 902 20.67 2.98 -25.36
C ALA A 902 20.73 2.25 -26.71
N VAL A 903 20.62 2.99 -27.81
CA VAL A 903 20.80 2.45 -29.17
C VAL A 903 22.19 1.84 -29.33
N ARG A 904 23.26 2.59 -29.02
CA ARG A 904 24.65 2.08 -29.11
C ARG A 904 24.88 0.85 -28.23
N LEU A 905 24.38 0.83 -27.00
CA LEU A 905 24.56 -0.32 -26.11
C LEU A 905 23.84 -1.55 -26.66
N ARG A 906 22.61 -1.41 -27.15
CA ARG A 906 21.87 -2.52 -27.78
C ARG A 906 22.63 -3.06 -29.00
N ASP A 907 23.06 -2.19 -29.91
CA ASP A 907 23.74 -2.59 -31.14
C ASP A 907 25.07 -3.33 -30.85
N VAL A 908 25.79 -2.94 -29.77
CA VAL A 908 26.96 -3.69 -29.26
C VAL A 908 26.56 -5.06 -28.73
N CYS A 909 25.50 -5.15 -27.93
CA CYS A 909 25.03 -6.42 -27.36
C CYS A 909 24.58 -7.40 -28.45
N ASP A 910 23.98 -6.89 -29.52
CA ASP A 910 23.55 -7.68 -30.68
C ASP A 910 24.76 -8.11 -31.54
N TRP A 911 25.81 -7.28 -31.63
CA TRP A 911 27.09 -7.70 -32.19
C TRP A 911 27.75 -8.81 -31.36
N LEU A 912 27.76 -8.70 -30.03
CA LEU A 912 28.35 -9.71 -29.14
C LEU A 912 27.64 -11.07 -29.22
N ASP A 913 26.34 -11.11 -29.48
CA ASP A 913 25.60 -12.36 -29.72
C ASP A 913 25.99 -13.04 -31.06
N THR A 914 26.72 -12.37 -31.95
CA THR A 914 27.20 -12.97 -33.21
C THR A 914 28.25 -14.05 -32.93
N PRO A 915 28.14 -15.27 -33.51
CA PRO A 915 29.10 -16.35 -33.27
C PRO A 915 30.56 -15.92 -33.48
N GLY A 916 31.37 -16.04 -32.44
CA GLY A 916 32.78 -15.64 -32.43
C GLY A 916 33.07 -14.19 -32.05
N ALA A 917 32.07 -13.30 -31.98
CA ALA A 917 32.27 -11.90 -31.58
C ALA A 917 32.78 -11.78 -30.13
N VAL A 918 32.26 -12.61 -29.22
CA VAL A 918 32.76 -12.71 -27.83
C VAL A 918 34.24 -13.09 -27.78
N GLU A 919 34.72 -13.98 -28.66
CA GLU A 919 36.12 -14.40 -28.68
C GLU A 919 37.03 -13.31 -29.30
N VAL A 920 36.52 -12.58 -30.30
CA VAL A 920 37.18 -11.37 -30.81
C VAL A 920 37.26 -10.28 -29.74
N PHE A 921 36.19 -10.08 -28.97
CA PHE A 921 36.13 -9.14 -27.84
C PHE A 921 37.14 -9.52 -26.75
N LYS A 922 37.15 -10.77 -26.29
CA LYS A 922 38.13 -11.28 -25.32
C LYS A 922 39.56 -11.08 -25.83
N LYS A 923 39.83 -11.45 -27.08
CA LYS A 923 41.15 -11.26 -27.70
C LYS A 923 41.57 -9.79 -27.79
N LYS A 924 40.65 -8.88 -28.14
CA LYS A 924 40.91 -7.42 -28.22
C LYS A 924 41.35 -6.86 -26.87
N TRP A 925 40.73 -7.31 -25.78
CA TRP A 925 40.96 -6.78 -24.44
C TRP A 925 41.93 -7.61 -23.58
N GLY A 926 42.54 -8.66 -24.13
CA GLY A 926 43.50 -9.51 -23.41
C GLY A 926 42.87 -10.46 -22.40
N LEU A 927 41.57 -10.73 -22.52
CA LEU A 927 40.78 -11.52 -21.56
C LEU A 927 41.02 -13.02 -21.78
N THR A 928 42.19 -13.50 -21.38
CA THR A 928 42.59 -14.91 -21.49
C THR A 928 41.99 -15.78 -20.38
N GLY A 929 40.67 -15.73 -20.24
CA GLY A 929 39.89 -16.58 -19.34
C GLY A 929 39.38 -17.84 -20.05
N ALA A 930 39.64 -19.01 -19.49
CA ALA A 930 39.14 -20.28 -20.01
C ALA A 930 37.60 -20.25 -20.09
N THR A 931 37.05 -20.47 -21.28
CA THR A 931 35.61 -20.68 -21.46
C THR A 931 35.18 -21.96 -20.77
N ASN A 932 34.57 -21.83 -19.59
CA ASN A 932 33.69 -22.87 -19.05
C ASN A 932 32.45 -22.97 -19.95
N SER A 933 32.63 -23.64 -21.09
CA SER A 933 31.58 -24.07 -21.99
C SER A 933 30.83 -25.24 -21.37
N GLY A 934 30.19 -24.98 -20.23
CA GLY A 934 29.27 -25.89 -19.58
C GLY A 934 28.04 -26.08 -20.46
N SER A 935 28.07 -27.08 -21.32
CA SER A 935 26.87 -27.57 -21.99
C SER A 935 25.86 -28.00 -20.94
N ASN A 936 24.62 -27.51 -21.02
CA ASN A 936 23.51 -27.94 -20.17
C ASN A 936 23.14 -29.41 -20.45
N SER A 937 23.89 -30.34 -19.86
CA SER A 937 23.52 -31.74 -19.69
C SER A 937 23.37 -31.99 -18.19
N ALA A 938 22.14 -32.22 -17.74
CA ALA A 938 21.86 -32.46 -16.33
C ALA A 938 22.53 -33.76 -15.86
N GLN A 939 23.47 -33.64 -14.92
CA GLN A 939 24.00 -34.77 -14.18
C GLN A 939 24.32 -34.33 -12.75
N GLU A 940 23.65 -34.95 -11.78
CA GLU A 940 23.87 -34.69 -10.36
C GLU A 940 25.21 -35.28 -9.90
N THR A 941 26.07 -34.46 -9.30
CA THR A 941 27.17 -34.94 -8.45
C THR A 941 27.39 -34.00 -7.25
N ASN A 942 27.72 -34.60 -6.11
CA ASN A 942 27.81 -33.93 -4.80
C ASN A 942 28.79 -32.75 -4.76
N ALA A 943 28.37 -31.67 -4.10
CA ALA A 943 29.18 -30.47 -3.94
C ALA A 943 30.37 -30.70 -2.98
N THR A 944 31.57 -30.39 -3.47
CA THR A 944 32.74 -30.10 -2.62
C THR A 944 32.95 -28.58 -2.63
N THR A 945 33.29 -28.00 -1.49
CA THR A 945 33.37 -26.54 -1.28
C THR A 945 34.31 -25.86 -2.28
N PRO A 946 33.88 -24.80 -3.01
CA PRO A 946 34.74 -24.10 -3.95
C PRO A 946 35.72 -23.16 -3.23
N THR A 947 36.97 -23.15 -3.71
CA THR A 947 38.05 -22.26 -3.26
C THR A 947 37.76 -20.80 -3.64
N MET A 948 38.18 -19.84 -2.80
CA MET A 948 38.00 -18.40 -3.07
C MET A 948 38.51 -17.97 -4.45
N THR A 949 37.75 -17.14 -5.14
CA THR A 949 38.15 -16.56 -6.43
C THR A 949 39.05 -15.34 -6.24
N GLN A 950 39.89 -15.05 -7.24
CA GLN A 950 40.86 -13.94 -7.23
C GLN A 950 40.20 -12.56 -7.00
N GLN A 951 38.94 -12.41 -7.41
CA GLN A 951 38.11 -11.23 -7.19
C GLN A 951 37.77 -10.98 -5.71
N GLN A 952 37.58 -12.04 -4.91
CA GLN A 952 37.38 -11.92 -3.46
C GLN A 952 38.64 -11.44 -2.75
N GLN A 953 39.82 -11.88 -3.20
CA GLN A 953 41.11 -11.47 -2.62
C GLN A 953 41.42 -9.98 -2.86
N GLN A 954 41.16 -9.45 -4.07
CA GLN A 954 41.38 -8.03 -4.35
C GLN A 954 40.44 -7.11 -3.56
N VAL A 955 39.17 -7.50 -3.39
CA VAL A 955 38.21 -6.75 -2.56
C VAL A 955 38.58 -6.83 -1.07
N GLN A 956 39.06 -7.99 -0.57
CA GLN A 956 39.61 -8.09 0.79
C GLN A 956 40.84 -7.21 0.99
N GLN A 957 41.74 -7.13 0.01
CA GLN A 957 42.93 -6.26 0.11
C GLN A 957 42.56 -4.77 0.21
N GLN A 958 41.51 -4.31 -0.49
CA GLN A 958 41.00 -2.94 -0.31
C GLN A 958 40.35 -2.70 1.05
N GLN A 959 39.72 -3.73 1.66
CA GLN A 959 39.12 -3.63 2.99
C GLN A 959 40.14 -3.75 4.14
N GLN A 960 41.26 -4.46 3.94
CA GLN A 960 42.26 -4.75 4.97
C GLN A 960 43.52 -3.84 4.90
N GLY A 961 43.72 -3.12 3.79
CA GLY A 961 44.97 -2.41 3.46
C GLY A 961 45.37 -1.19 4.29
N VAL A 962 44.71 -0.90 5.43
CA VAL A 962 44.96 0.33 6.23
C VAL A 962 45.46 0.04 7.66
N ALA A 963 45.59 -1.23 8.05
CA ALA A 963 46.09 -1.60 9.39
C ALA A 963 47.63 -1.62 9.54
N GLY A 964 48.40 -1.46 8.45
CA GLY A 964 49.86 -1.62 8.44
C GLY A 964 50.61 -0.40 7.92
N GLY A 965 50.70 0.68 8.71
CA GLY A 965 51.27 1.94 8.21
C GLY A 965 51.63 3.04 9.22
N ALA A 966 51.89 2.73 10.49
CA ALA A 966 52.35 3.72 11.47
C ALA A 966 53.22 3.10 12.59
N GLY A 967 54.48 2.78 12.28
CA GLY A 967 55.47 2.35 13.27
C GLY A 967 56.74 3.20 13.20
N GLY A 968 56.98 4.05 14.18
CA GLY A 968 58.19 4.87 14.21
C GLY A 968 58.26 5.94 15.32
N GLY A 969 58.81 5.57 16.48
CA GLY A 969 59.44 6.51 17.43
C GLY A 969 58.57 6.98 18.61
N GLY A 970 58.95 6.59 19.84
CA GLY A 970 58.31 7.08 21.08
C GLY A 970 58.53 6.17 22.30
N SER A 971 59.76 6.12 22.81
CA SER A 971 60.12 5.36 24.02
C SER A 971 59.61 6.02 25.31
N GLY A 972 58.98 5.28 26.23
CA GLY A 972 58.68 5.81 27.57
C GLY A 972 57.92 4.89 28.53
N ALA A 973 58.65 4.28 29.46
CA ALA A 973 58.24 3.81 30.80
C ALA A 973 57.01 2.88 30.98
N SER A 974 57.27 1.72 31.57
CA SER A 974 56.30 0.80 32.14
C SER A 974 55.79 1.22 33.52
N SER A 975 54.49 1.08 33.78
CA SER A 975 53.99 0.72 35.12
C SER A 975 52.67 -0.05 35.03
N SER A 976 52.52 -1.03 35.92
CA SER A 976 51.37 -1.93 36.01
C SER A 976 50.50 -1.57 37.20
N SER A 977 49.19 -1.44 37.02
CA SER A 977 48.23 -1.54 38.14
C SER A 977 46.84 -1.98 37.69
N SER A 978 46.37 -3.07 38.28
CA SER A 978 44.99 -3.54 38.27
C SER A 978 44.01 -2.57 38.94
N GLY A 979 42.80 -2.41 38.41
CA GLY A 979 41.77 -1.54 38.99
C GLY A 979 40.35 -1.84 38.50
N GLN A 980 39.72 -2.80 39.17
CA GLN A 980 38.29 -2.88 39.54
C GLN A 980 37.23 -2.12 38.72
N GLY A 981 36.31 -2.89 38.12
CA GLY A 981 35.01 -2.37 37.67
C GLY A 981 33.99 -2.25 38.81
N VAL A 982 33.16 -1.21 38.77
CA VAL A 982 32.05 -0.96 39.72
C VAL A 982 30.73 -1.39 39.08
N PRO A 983 29.83 -2.11 39.80
CA PRO A 983 28.60 -2.65 39.22
C PRO A 983 27.43 -1.65 39.21
N VAL A 984 26.49 -1.89 38.30
CA VAL A 984 25.18 -1.22 38.23
C VAL A 984 24.25 -1.80 39.31
N PRO A 985 23.49 -0.98 40.07
CA PRO A 985 22.64 -1.50 41.14
C PRO A 985 21.32 -2.07 40.62
N VAL A 986 20.98 -3.27 41.12
CA VAL A 986 19.60 -3.78 41.13
C VAL A 986 18.96 -3.35 42.44
N ALA A 987 17.81 -2.66 42.39
CA ALA A 987 17.01 -2.35 43.56
C ALA A 987 15.65 -3.07 43.44
N GLY A 988 15.37 -3.97 44.39
CA GLY A 988 14.10 -4.67 44.48
C GLY A 988 13.32 -4.27 45.74
N GLY A 989 12.01 -4.13 45.57
CA GLY A 989 10.98 -4.75 46.43
C GLY A 989 10.83 -4.32 47.90
N GLY A 990 9.68 -3.72 48.20
CA GLY A 990 9.08 -3.64 49.55
C GLY A 990 8.54 -2.23 49.87
N GLY A 991 7.31 -2.02 50.31
CA GLY A 991 6.18 -2.95 50.50
C GLY A 991 5.07 -2.28 51.35
N GLY A 992 3.81 -2.72 51.19
CA GLY A 992 2.67 -2.26 52.00
C GLY A 992 1.68 -1.35 51.25
N GLY A 993 0.41 -1.76 51.22
CA GLY A 993 -0.69 -1.11 50.47
C GLY A 993 -1.52 -2.15 49.76
#